data_AF-A0A9D6M5G7-F1
#
_entry.id   AF-A0A9D6M5G7-F1
#
_cell.length_a   1.000
_cell.length_b   1.000
_cell.length_c   1.000
_cell.angle_alpha   90.00
_cell.angle_beta   90.00
_cell.angle_gamma   90.00
#
_symmetry.space_group_name_H-M   'P 1'
#
loop_
_entity.id
_entity.type
_entity.pdbx_description
1 polymer ?
#
loop_
_entity_poly.entity_id
_entity_poly.type
_entity_poly.pdbx_seq_one_letter_code
_entity_poly.pdbx_strand_id
1 'polypeptide(L)'
;PLLINPSPPKALGLLTALLALAGLATLGRGRMRARDDTGRFVLFGGGLFAYSLMTLPVSRPLWDHLPLLPFVQFPWRMLMPAALCASILAGAVVYPVSHLMLRAPRFTPQAPRDWLAASLISAIALLGNLSWWNPRYCAPFVEETVARMLKYEYATATVGTSAKAECLPQAVKSLPDDDSIALALERGEEPDRLRGLPEGTSVDYLSRDPLALEFRVRSPQAFELTYEMFDYAGWAARVDGASVPISPTAEHALINFGVPAGTHAIAVRFGPTPLRVIADAISILTALTLTVLLILRRRAPIPNIQYPSNAAQPQTANPYPFLFALSLFALKVLWIDNTTNPFRHSDFDGATLTIGTPINQSLAGGLVLLSYEKQPAQIPSGGEFDTTLYLTTRVPGLAADYRPKFTLVGADGAGWNSPDAALPPRWHREPPSTQIWIPGQYAQWARREAVLPGAPPGRYRLVGRVFDLQSLIPDSIVDANGNALTPDIDLGEIVVTRPALPADPATLGMQYPSGANLGSGLTLLGYNLDRAEARPGDTMLVTLFWRADESPRLNVPARLSLQRDDGLAAFTTSFPPVADTFPTSEWEAGDVWRGQHFVRLPADLGDGTYQWRLALGGGGDVEIGSLRITAPARSFNAPPFDTKSGARFGDFAELAGFSLAPSPAKAGGTLTLTLVWRAVATPDASYSAFVHLSDASGRVWAQSDAIPVNWTRPTTGWLAGEYIVDPRSIVLPADLPPGSYTLKVGMADARTGARAVVTGPGSAPERLATVAAVAIQP
;
A
#
# COMPACT_ATOMS: atom_id res chain seq x y z
N PRO A 1 -23.01 -6.89 -3.53
CA PRO A 1 -23.17 -7.78 -2.35
C PRO A 1 -22.11 -8.90 -2.25
N LEU A 2 -21.30 -9.12 -3.29
CA LEU A 2 -20.20 -10.11 -3.33
C LEU A 2 -18.80 -9.48 -3.22
N LEU A 3 -18.69 -8.15 -3.15
CA LEU A 3 -17.43 -7.44 -2.92
C LEU A 3 -17.02 -7.61 -1.45
N ILE A 4 -15.80 -8.12 -1.21
CA ILE A 4 -15.24 -8.43 0.11
C ILE A 4 -14.92 -7.15 0.90
N ASN A 5 -14.41 -6.12 0.21
CA ASN A 5 -13.87 -4.90 0.82
C ASN A 5 -14.51 -3.61 0.25
N PRO A 6 -15.84 -3.49 0.31
CA PRO A 6 -16.54 -2.31 -0.18
C PRO A 6 -16.12 -1.09 0.64
N SER A 7 -15.90 0.03 -0.05
CA SER A 7 -15.66 1.32 0.59
C SER A 7 -16.80 2.29 0.27
N PRO A 8 -17.64 2.65 1.26
CA PRO A 8 -18.72 3.61 1.02
C PRO A 8 -18.12 5.00 0.75
N PRO A 9 -18.65 5.74 -0.24
CA PRO A 9 -18.18 7.09 -0.51
C PRO A 9 -18.46 7.99 0.70
N LYS A 10 -17.40 8.62 1.22
CA LYS A 10 -17.47 9.59 2.31
C LYS A 10 -17.91 10.95 1.74
N ALA A 11 -19.22 11.12 1.57
CA ALA A 11 -19.82 12.34 1.00
C ALA A 11 -21.19 12.64 1.63
N LEU A 12 -21.70 13.86 1.43
CA LEU A 12 -23.07 14.23 1.83
C LEU A 12 -24.16 13.47 1.04
N GLY A 13 -23.81 12.94 -0.13
CA GLY A 13 -24.73 12.36 -1.09
C GLY A 13 -25.40 13.40 -1.99
N LEU A 14 -25.59 13.04 -3.27
CA LEU A 14 -26.14 13.95 -4.28
C LEU A 14 -27.53 14.46 -3.90
N LEU A 15 -28.43 13.57 -3.46
CA LEU A 15 -29.80 13.93 -3.13
C LEU A 15 -29.88 14.87 -1.92
N THR A 16 -29.10 14.62 -0.87
CA THR A 16 -29.00 15.52 0.30
C THR A 16 -28.46 16.89 -0.11
N ALA A 17 -27.42 16.93 -0.94
CA ALA A 17 -26.85 18.17 -1.44
C ALA A 17 -27.86 18.97 -2.28
N LEU A 18 -28.60 18.31 -3.17
CA LEU A 18 -29.64 18.95 -3.98
C LEU A 18 -30.78 19.50 -3.11
N LEU A 19 -31.21 18.76 -2.08
CA LEU A 19 -32.20 19.24 -1.11
C LEU A 19 -31.70 20.46 -0.34
N ALA A 20 -30.44 20.46 0.10
CA ALA A 20 -29.84 21.59 0.79
C ALA A 20 -29.73 22.82 -0.11
N LEU A 21 -29.32 22.65 -1.37
CA LEU A 21 -29.28 23.73 -2.38
C LEU A 21 -30.68 24.28 -2.69
N ALA A 22 -31.69 23.41 -2.79
CA ALA A 22 -33.08 23.83 -2.93
C ALA A 22 -33.54 24.64 -1.71
N GLY A 23 -33.17 24.22 -0.50
CA GLY A 23 -33.44 24.94 0.75
C GLY A 23 -32.75 26.31 0.82
N LEU A 24 -31.52 26.41 0.32
CA LEU A 24 -30.83 27.69 0.18
C LEU A 24 -31.57 28.61 -0.79
N ALA A 25 -32.01 28.09 -1.93
CA ALA A 25 -32.77 28.87 -2.90
C ALA A 25 -34.12 29.37 -2.35
N THR A 26 -34.76 28.64 -1.44
CA THR A 26 -36.06 29.01 -0.86
C THR A 26 -35.91 30.10 0.18
N LEU A 27 -34.89 30.00 1.02
CA LEU A 27 -34.52 31.03 1.98
C LEU A 27 -34.01 32.31 1.29
N GLY A 28 -33.26 32.18 0.19
CA GLY A 28 -32.74 33.31 -0.59
C GLY A 28 -33.78 34.09 -1.40
N ARG A 29 -34.91 33.47 -1.78
CA ARG A 29 -35.98 34.10 -2.61
C ARG A 29 -36.92 35.04 -1.85
N GLY A 30 -36.58 35.47 -0.64
CA GLY A 30 -37.18 36.64 0.01
C GLY A 30 -38.65 36.53 0.43
N ARG A 31 -39.23 35.32 0.46
CA ARG A 31 -40.61 35.08 0.97
C ARG A 31 -40.68 34.80 2.48
N MET A 32 -39.54 34.58 3.13
CA MET A 32 -39.41 34.44 4.58
C MET A 32 -38.69 35.68 5.13
N ARG A 33 -39.44 36.78 5.35
CA ARG A 33 -38.92 38.11 5.78
C ARG A 33 -39.06 38.32 7.29
N ALA A 34 -38.69 37.34 8.11
CA ALA A 34 -38.32 37.61 9.50
C ALA A 34 -36.80 37.79 9.58
N ARG A 35 -36.32 38.74 10.40
CA ARG A 35 -34.87 38.95 10.65
C ARG A 35 -34.14 37.65 11.04
N ASP A 36 -34.87 36.74 11.70
CA ASP A 36 -34.37 35.44 12.17
C ASP A 36 -34.09 34.43 11.04
N ASP A 37 -34.79 34.52 9.90
CA ASP A 37 -34.64 33.56 8.80
C ASP A 37 -33.39 33.83 7.97
N THR A 38 -32.99 35.10 7.85
CA THR A 38 -31.72 35.49 7.21
C THR A 38 -30.52 35.04 8.04
N GLY A 39 -30.60 35.13 9.38
CA GLY A 39 -29.55 34.65 10.28
C GLY A 39 -29.35 33.13 10.17
N ARG A 40 -30.44 32.36 10.07
CA ARG A 40 -30.40 30.90 9.85
C ARG A 40 -29.83 30.54 8.48
N PHE A 41 -30.22 31.28 7.44
CA PHE A 41 -29.67 31.10 6.09
C PHE A 41 -28.15 31.32 6.05
N VAL A 42 -27.66 32.41 6.65
CA VAL A 42 -26.23 32.70 6.72
C VAL A 42 -25.49 31.66 7.55
N LEU A 43 -26.04 31.27 8.70
CA LEU A 43 -25.40 30.30 9.59
C LEU A 43 -25.30 28.90 8.97
N PHE A 44 -26.41 28.33 8.51
CA PHE A 44 -26.42 26.95 7.99
C PHE A 44 -25.93 26.88 6.54
N GLY A 45 -26.17 27.91 5.72
CA GLY A 45 -25.60 28.00 4.38
C GLY A 45 -24.09 28.22 4.42
N GLY A 46 -23.63 29.18 5.24
CA GLY A 46 -22.22 29.43 5.47
C GLY A 46 -21.53 28.22 6.11
N GLY A 47 -22.16 27.58 7.09
CA GLY A 47 -21.67 26.34 7.70
C GLY A 47 -21.54 25.20 6.70
N LEU A 48 -22.57 24.92 5.89
CA LEU A 48 -22.52 23.91 4.84
C LEU A 48 -21.36 24.18 3.87
N PHE A 49 -21.20 25.42 3.42
CA PHE A 49 -20.11 25.82 2.53
C PHE A 49 -18.74 25.64 3.20
N ALA A 50 -18.54 26.20 4.40
CA ALA A 50 -17.27 26.16 5.11
C ALA A 50 -16.84 24.72 5.43
N TYR A 51 -17.74 23.90 5.98
CA TYR A 51 -17.42 22.52 6.31
C TYR A 51 -17.20 21.67 5.06
N SER A 52 -17.96 21.88 3.97
CA SER A 52 -17.70 21.21 2.69
C SER A 52 -16.36 21.63 2.10
N LEU A 53 -16.01 22.92 2.15
CA LEU A 53 -14.72 23.44 1.71
C LEU A 53 -13.57 22.79 2.48
N MET A 54 -13.71 22.59 3.80
CA MET A 54 -12.70 21.92 4.63
C MET A 54 -12.45 20.47 4.23
N THR A 55 -13.32 19.84 3.45
CA THR A 55 -13.10 18.49 2.88
C THR A 55 -12.29 18.47 1.61
N LEU A 56 -12.11 19.63 0.95
CA LEU A 56 -11.50 19.76 -0.37
C LEU A 56 -10.01 20.12 -0.27
N PRO A 57 -9.16 19.71 -1.25
CA PRO A 57 -7.73 20.01 -1.25
C PRO A 57 -7.38 21.51 -1.14
N VAL A 58 -8.25 22.39 -1.64
CA VAL A 58 -8.09 23.86 -1.55
C VAL A 58 -8.01 24.35 -0.09
N SER A 59 -8.54 23.60 0.87
CA SER A 59 -8.47 23.93 2.29
C SER A 59 -7.13 23.55 2.96
N ARG A 60 -6.23 22.86 2.26
CA ARG A 60 -4.96 22.38 2.83
C ARG A 60 -4.17 23.44 3.60
N PRO A 61 -4.01 24.69 3.13
CA PRO A 61 -3.29 25.71 3.90
C PRO A 61 -3.87 25.94 5.30
N LEU A 62 -5.20 25.80 5.48
CA LEU A 62 -5.83 25.95 6.78
C LEU A 62 -5.50 24.77 7.71
N TRP A 63 -5.51 23.54 7.19
CA TRP A 63 -5.12 22.35 7.94
C TRP A 63 -3.66 22.40 8.39
N ASP A 64 -2.77 22.92 7.53
CA ASP A 64 -1.33 22.96 7.79
C ASP A 64 -0.94 24.04 8.81
N HIS A 65 -1.73 25.12 8.95
CA HIS A 65 -1.36 26.28 9.77
C HIS A 65 -2.22 26.50 11.02
N LEU A 66 -3.43 25.95 11.09
CA LEU A 66 -4.29 26.12 12.27
C LEU A 66 -3.98 25.05 13.33
N PRO A 67 -3.62 25.44 14.56
CA PRO A 67 -3.41 24.50 15.65
C PRO A 67 -4.66 23.63 15.86
N LEU A 68 -4.45 22.38 16.31
CA LEU A 68 -5.49 21.39 16.59
C LEU A 68 -6.22 20.80 15.37
N LEU A 69 -6.24 21.46 14.19
CA LEU A 69 -6.83 20.85 12.99
C LEU A 69 -6.16 19.53 12.60
N PRO A 70 -4.82 19.38 12.63
CA PRO A 70 -4.19 18.08 12.40
C PRO A 70 -4.69 16.96 13.34
N PHE A 71 -5.07 17.30 14.58
CA PHE A 71 -5.63 16.34 15.55
C PHE A 71 -7.08 15.93 15.24
N VAL A 72 -7.82 16.77 14.52
CA VAL A 72 -9.18 16.40 14.09
C VAL A 72 -9.14 15.17 13.19
N GLN A 73 -8.00 14.90 12.53
CA GLN A 73 -7.72 13.75 11.65
C GLN A 73 -8.79 13.50 10.57
N PHE A 74 -8.34 13.45 9.32
CA PHE A 74 -9.16 13.28 8.13
C PHE A 74 -10.19 14.38 7.83
N PRO A 75 -10.04 15.09 6.70
CA PRO A 75 -10.97 16.15 6.29
C PRO A 75 -12.45 15.76 6.21
N TRP A 76 -12.74 14.50 5.85
CA TRP A 76 -14.12 14.00 5.73
C TRP A 76 -14.92 14.00 7.03
N ARG A 77 -14.29 14.16 8.21
CA ARG A 77 -15.03 14.38 9.48
C ARG A 77 -15.84 15.68 9.47
N MET A 78 -15.47 16.66 8.66
CA MET A 78 -16.25 17.89 8.45
C MET A 78 -17.58 17.63 7.73
N LEU A 79 -17.77 16.46 7.10
CA LEU A 79 -19.06 16.09 6.54
C LEU A 79 -20.14 15.93 7.62
N MET A 80 -19.79 15.61 8.87
CA MET A 80 -20.75 15.48 9.96
C MET A 80 -21.44 16.82 10.29
N PRO A 81 -20.72 17.92 10.62
CA PRO A 81 -21.36 19.21 10.80
C PRO A 81 -21.94 19.78 9.49
N ALA A 82 -21.36 19.45 8.32
CA ALA A 82 -21.96 19.81 7.03
C ALA A 82 -23.33 19.12 6.82
N ALA A 83 -23.46 17.85 7.21
CA ALA A 83 -24.71 17.09 7.10
C ALA A 83 -25.80 17.69 8.00
N LEU A 84 -25.45 18.12 9.22
CA LEU A 84 -26.38 18.84 10.09
C LEU A 84 -26.91 20.12 9.42
N CYS A 85 -26.01 20.92 8.82
CA CYS A 85 -26.39 22.12 8.08
C CYS A 85 -27.29 21.77 6.88
N ALA A 86 -26.93 20.74 6.12
CA ALA A 86 -27.70 20.26 4.98
C ALA A 86 -29.10 19.78 5.38
N SER A 87 -29.26 19.07 6.50
CA SER A 87 -30.56 18.62 6.99
C SER A 87 -31.49 19.77 7.35
N ILE A 88 -30.95 20.81 8.00
CA ILE A 88 -31.74 22.01 8.35
C ILE A 88 -32.17 22.77 7.09
N LEU A 89 -31.28 22.91 6.11
CA LEU A 89 -31.59 23.52 4.82
C LEU A 89 -32.61 22.68 4.03
N ALA A 90 -32.46 21.36 4.00
CA ALA A 90 -33.43 20.46 3.36
C ALA A 90 -34.83 20.61 3.98
N GLY A 91 -34.94 20.84 5.29
CA GLY A 91 -36.20 21.17 5.96
C GLY A 91 -36.88 22.42 5.41
N ALA A 92 -36.13 23.43 4.97
CA ALA A 92 -36.67 24.65 4.36
C ALA A 92 -37.36 24.40 2.99
N VAL A 93 -37.17 23.21 2.40
CA VAL A 93 -37.86 22.77 1.18
C VAL A 93 -39.30 22.33 1.44
N VAL A 94 -39.68 22.04 2.70
CA VAL A 94 -41.05 21.62 3.04
C VAL A 94 -42.08 22.67 2.61
N TYR A 95 -41.83 23.94 2.93
CA TYR A 95 -42.74 25.05 2.63
C TYR A 95 -43.07 25.24 1.14
N PRO A 96 -42.09 25.37 0.21
CA PRO A 96 -42.40 25.51 -1.21
C PRO A 96 -43.04 24.24 -1.80
N VAL A 97 -42.69 23.05 -1.33
CA VAL A 97 -43.25 21.78 -1.82
C VAL A 97 -44.71 21.64 -1.37
N SER A 98 -45.02 21.91 -0.11
CA SER A 98 -46.39 21.92 0.38
C SER A 98 -47.23 23.00 -0.31
N HIS A 99 -46.61 24.14 -0.66
CA HIS A 99 -47.26 25.18 -1.45
C HIS A 99 -47.42 24.83 -2.93
N LEU A 100 -46.55 24.01 -3.52
CA LEU A 100 -46.75 23.48 -4.87
C LEU A 100 -47.93 22.52 -4.90
N MET A 101 -48.08 21.69 -3.86
CA MET A 101 -49.21 20.79 -3.67
C MET A 101 -50.56 21.55 -3.54
N LEU A 102 -50.57 22.85 -3.20
CA LEU A 102 -51.79 23.70 -3.23
C LEU A 102 -52.38 23.87 -4.64
N ARG A 103 -51.55 23.80 -5.69
CA ARG A 103 -52.02 23.96 -7.09
C ARG A 103 -52.73 22.70 -7.61
N ALA A 104 -52.66 21.59 -6.87
CA ALA A 104 -53.35 20.35 -7.20
C ALA A 104 -54.75 20.33 -6.54
N PRO A 105 -55.85 20.16 -7.30
CA PRO A 105 -57.23 20.32 -6.80
C PRO A 105 -57.71 19.25 -5.79
N ARG A 106 -56.85 18.30 -5.39
CA ARG A 106 -57.21 17.14 -4.55
C ARG A 106 -56.90 17.27 -3.05
N PHE A 107 -56.32 18.38 -2.59
CA PHE A 107 -55.90 18.52 -1.18
C PHE A 107 -56.63 19.68 -0.47
N THR A 108 -57.20 19.45 0.73
CA THR A 108 -57.77 20.43 1.72
C THR A 108 -56.98 20.38 3.07
N PRO A 109 -57.30 21.21 4.07
CA PRO A 109 -56.46 22.31 4.60
C PRO A 109 -55.16 21.92 5.36
N GLN A 110 -54.09 22.68 5.09
CA GLN A 110 -52.75 22.84 5.71
C GLN A 110 -52.08 21.66 6.46
N ALA A 111 -52.70 21.06 7.48
CA ALA A 111 -52.01 20.13 8.38
C ALA A 111 -51.52 18.78 7.76
N PRO A 112 -52.20 18.08 6.83
CA PRO A 112 -51.68 16.82 6.28
C PRO A 112 -50.58 17.01 5.23
N ARG A 113 -50.35 18.23 4.72
CA ARG A 113 -49.49 18.47 3.53
C ARG A 113 -48.07 18.81 3.86
N ASP A 114 -47.85 19.62 4.89
CA ASP A 114 -46.50 19.89 5.37
C ASP A 114 -45.86 18.59 5.87
N TRP A 115 -46.64 17.74 6.54
CA TRP A 115 -46.20 16.40 6.91
C TRP A 115 -45.95 15.49 5.69
N LEU A 116 -46.74 15.57 4.62
CA LEU A 116 -46.50 14.81 3.39
C LEU A 116 -45.24 15.28 2.66
N ALA A 117 -45.04 16.60 2.55
CA ALA A 117 -43.84 17.19 1.98
C ALA A 117 -42.60 16.85 2.81
N ALA A 118 -42.68 16.93 4.14
CA ALA A 118 -41.62 16.51 5.06
C ALA A 118 -41.32 15.01 4.93
N SER A 119 -42.34 14.17 4.77
CA SER A 119 -42.19 12.73 4.55
C SER A 119 -41.49 12.45 3.22
N LEU A 120 -41.87 13.15 2.14
CA LEU A 120 -41.24 13.02 0.84
C LEU A 120 -39.76 13.46 0.85
N ILE A 121 -39.46 14.60 1.48
CA ILE A 121 -38.08 15.10 1.60
C ILE A 121 -37.24 14.12 2.43
N SER A 122 -37.80 13.59 3.52
CA SER A 122 -37.15 12.56 4.33
C SER A 122 -36.95 11.27 3.53
N ALA A 123 -37.92 10.86 2.71
CA ALA A 123 -37.80 9.71 1.81
C ALA A 123 -36.61 9.86 0.87
N ILE A 124 -36.50 11.02 0.21
CA ILE A 124 -35.45 11.33 -0.76
C ILE A 124 -34.08 11.31 -0.08
N ALA A 125 -33.97 11.90 1.12
CA ALA A 125 -32.75 11.88 1.91
C ALA A 125 -32.37 10.45 2.34
N LEU A 126 -33.33 9.64 2.81
CA LEU A 126 -33.10 8.25 3.22
C LEU A 126 -32.71 7.36 2.05
N LEU A 127 -33.43 7.44 0.92
CA LEU A 127 -33.12 6.68 -0.29
C LEU A 127 -31.75 7.06 -0.86
N GLY A 128 -31.37 8.34 -0.77
CA GLY A 128 -30.04 8.80 -1.17
C GLY A 128 -28.88 8.27 -0.33
N ASN A 129 -29.17 7.72 0.86
CA ASN A 129 -28.18 7.19 1.80
C ASN A 129 -28.37 5.69 2.08
N LEU A 130 -29.18 5.00 1.28
CA LEU A 130 -29.55 3.60 1.50
C LEU A 130 -28.34 2.65 1.55
N SER A 131 -27.27 2.98 0.81
CA SER A 131 -26.01 2.22 0.79
C SER A 131 -25.35 2.14 2.17
N TRP A 132 -25.38 3.22 2.97
CA TRP A 132 -24.80 3.23 4.32
C TRP A 132 -25.51 2.29 5.29
N TRP A 133 -26.73 1.85 4.98
CA TRP A 133 -27.54 1.03 5.86
C TRP A 133 -27.39 -0.48 5.59
N ASN A 134 -26.40 -0.89 4.79
CA ASN A 134 -26.15 -2.31 4.53
C ASN A 134 -25.16 -2.87 5.57
N PRO A 135 -25.63 -3.72 6.51
CA PRO A 135 -24.81 -4.18 7.63
C PRO A 135 -23.63 -5.07 7.20
N ARG A 136 -23.65 -5.66 5.99
CA ARG A 136 -22.53 -6.47 5.47
C ARG A 136 -21.21 -5.71 5.31
N TYR A 137 -21.22 -4.37 5.39
CA TYR A 137 -20.00 -3.56 5.40
C TYR A 137 -19.28 -3.58 6.75
N CYS A 138 -19.96 -4.04 7.80
CA CYS A 138 -19.39 -4.32 9.10
C CYS A 138 -19.36 -5.84 9.30
N ALA A 139 -18.22 -6.38 9.75
CA ALA A 139 -18.18 -7.76 10.19
C ALA A 139 -19.23 -7.97 11.30
N PRO A 140 -19.88 -9.15 11.39
CA PRO A 140 -20.76 -9.43 12.52
C PRO A 140 -20.01 -9.18 13.82
N PHE A 141 -20.67 -8.51 14.77
CA PHE A 141 -20.09 -8.22 16.08
C PHE A 141 -19.85 -9.55 16.79
N VAL A 142 -18.60 -9.97 16.88
CA VAL A 142 -18.17 -11.06 17.74
C VAL A 142 -17.75 -10.42 19.06
N GLU A 143 -18.01 -11.09 20.18
CA GLU A 143 -17.48 -10.62 21.46
C GLU A 143 -15.95 -10.55 21.36
N GLU A 144 -15.44 -9.32 21.41
CA GLU A 144 -14.01 -9.05 21.28
C GLU A 144 -13.33 -9.28 22.62
N THR A 145 -12.22 -10.02 22.58
CA THR A 145 -11.34 -10.24 23.73
C THR A 145 -10.06 -9.44 23.53
N VAL A 146 -9.34 -9.13 24.61
CA VAL A 146 -8.01 -8.49 24.53
C VAL A 146 -7.08 -9.28 23.61
N ALA A 147 -7.13 -10.61 23.67
CA ALA A 147 -6.39 -11.51 22.79
C ALA A 147 -6.71 -11.31 21.29
N ARG A 148 -8.00 -11.17 20.94
CA ARG A 148 -8.41 -10.92 19.54
C ARG A 148 -8.03 -9.53 19.08
N MET A 149 -8.17 -8.54 19.95
CA MET A 149 -7.72 -7.18 19.69
C MET A 149 -6.22 -7.17 19.38
N LEU A 150 -5.38 -7.75 20.26
CA LEU A 150 -3.93 -7.88 20.02
C LEU A 150 -3.62 -8.55 18.68
N LYS A 151 -4.23 -9.71 18.38
CA LYS A 151 -4.05 -10.38 17.09
C LYS A 151 -4.39 -9.49 15.90
N TYR A 152 -5.47 -8.72 15.99
CA TYR A 152 -5.83 -7.73 14.98
C TYR A 152 -4.78 -6.62 14.87
N GLU A 153 -4.32 -6.06 15.98
CA GLU A 153 -3.31 -5.00 16.00
C GLU A 153 -2.00 -5.46 15.34
N TYR A 154 -1.49 -6.65 15.69
CA TYR A 154 -0.29 -7.23 15.07
C TYR A 154 -0.51 -7.54 13.58
N ALA A 155 -1.65 -8.13 13.20
CA ALA A 155 -1.93 -8.50 11.81
C ALA A 155 -2.12 -7.29 10.89
N THR A 156 -2.55 -6.14 11.43
CA THR A 156 -2.84 -4.92 10.66
C THR A 156 -1.84 -3.78 10.91
N ALA A 157 -0.90 -3.99 11.82
CA ALA A 157 -0.03 -2.98 12.39
C ALA A 157 -0.82 -1.75 12.89
N THR A 158 -2.02 -1.94 13.44
CA THR A 158 -2.84 -0.87 14.02
C THR A 158 -2.73 -0.90 15.55
N VAL A 159 -1.70 -0.25 16.08
CA VAL A 159 -1.37 -0.34 17.52
C VAL A 159 -2.30 0.54 18.36
N GLY A 160 -2.91 -0.05 19.39
CA GLY A 160 -3.87 0.55 20.32
C GLY A 160 -5.27 0.79 19.75
N THR A 161 -6.09 1.60 20.43
CA THR A 161 -7.43 2.00 19.95
C THR A 161 -7.39 3.05 18.81
N SER A 162 -6.24 3.25 18.17
CA SER A 162 -6.00 4.18 17.06
C SER A 162 -5.35 3.49 15.86
N ALA A 163 -5.02 4.22 14.79
CA ALA A 163 -4.57 3.60 13.55
C ALA A 163 -3.07 3.22 13.51
N LYS A 164 -2.17 4.00 14.12
CA LYS A 164 -0.70 3.82 13.98
C LYS A 164 0.11 4.31 15.19
N ALA A 165 -0.31 3.98 16.41
CA ALA A 165 0.37 4.38 17.64
C ALA A 165 0.49 5.92 17.84
N GLU A 166 -0.41 6.69 17.23
CA GLU A 166 -0.37 8.16 17.17
C GLU A 166 -0.56 8.84 18.54
N CYS A 167 -1.06 8.07 19.51
CA CYS A 167 -1.41 8.53 20.85
C CYS A 167 -0.42 8.04 21.93
N LEU A 168 0.77 7.57 21.55
CA LEU A 168 1.82 7.23 22.51
C LEU A 168 2.34 8.50 23.22
N PRO A 169 2.83 8.39 24.48
CA PRO A 169 3.54 9.50 25.10
C PRO A 169 4.72 9.96 24.25
N GLN A 170 4.99 11.27 24.25
CA GLN A 170 6.06 11.88 23.46
C GLN A 170 7.46 11.30 23.77
N ALA A 171 7.65 10.75 24.97
CA ALA A 171 8.93 10.15 25.38
C ALA A 171 9.20 8.78 24.73
N VAL A 172 8.18 8.11 24.16
CA VAL A 172 8.34 6.79 23.51
C VAL A 172 9.08 6.97 22.19
N LYS A 173 10.27 6.37 22.07
CA LYS A 173 11.06 6.37 20.83
C LYS A 173 10.86 5.11 20.00
N SER A 174 10.68 3.97 20.67
CA SER A 174 10.38 2.66 20.08
C SER A 174 9.45 1.86 20.99
N LEU A 175 8.64 0.98 20.40
CA LEU A 175 7.85 0.00 21.15
C LEU A 175 8.79 -1.07 21.75
N PRO A 176 8.46 -1.66 22.91
CA PRO A 176 9.22 -2.78 23.46
C PRO A 176 9.21 -4.00 22.50
N ASP A 177 10.36 -4.67 22.37
CA ASP A 177 10.49 -5.91 21.59
C ASP A 177 10.02 -7.17 22.36
N ASP A 178 9.74 -7.04 23.67
CA ASP A 178 9.28 -8.14 24.52
C ASP A 178 7.77 -8.38 24.38
N ASP A 179 7.42 -9.49 23.72
CA ASP A 179 6.04 -9.92 23.53
C ASP A 179 5.45 -10.69 24.73
N SER A 180 6.17 -10.84 25.85
CA SER A 180 5.71 -11.64 27.00
C SER A 180 4.35 -11.18 27.55
N ILE A 181 4.10 -9.87 27.62
CA ILE A 181 2.80 -9.31 28.00
C ILE A 181 1.72 -9.71 26.99
N ALA A 182 2.00 -9.52 25.69
CA ALA A 182 1.06 -9.84 24.63
C ALA A 182 0.71 -11.33 24.64
N LEU A 183 1.71 -12.21 24.74
CA LEU A 183 1.56 -13.65 24.78
C LEU A 183 0.77 -14.12 26.02
N ALA A 184 0.96 -13.51 27.19
CA ALA A 184 0.17 -13.81 28.37
C ALA A 184 -1.31 -13.43 28.18
N LEU A 185 -1.56 -12.22 27.65
CA LEU A 185 -2.92 -11.75 27.36
C LEU A 185 -3.61 -12.61 26.29
N GLU A 186 -2.86 -13.09 25.29
CA GLU A 186 -3.37 -14.03 24.29
C GLU A 186 -3.80 -15.38 24.89
N ARG A 187 -3.11 -15.85 25.92
CA ARG A 187 -3.46 -17.05 26.69
C ARG A 187 -4.56 -16.80 27.74
N GLY A 188 -5.00 -15.56 27.92
CA GLY A 188 -5.95 -15.17 28.96
C GLY A 188 -5.34 -15.17 30.37
N GLU A 189 -4.03 -15.03 30.47
CA GLU A 189 -3.26 -14.96 31.72
C GLU A 189 -3.03 -13.50 32.13
N GLU A 190 -2.93 -13.24 33.44
CA GLU A 190 -2.58 -11.91 33.95
C GLU A 190 -1.05 -11.68 33.80
N PRO A 191 -0.60 -10.71 32.97
CA PRO A 191 0.81 -10.54 32.66
C PRO A 191 1.62 -10.06 33.87
N ASP A 192 2.88 -10.49 33.96
CA ASP A 192 3.85 -9.88 34.88
C ASP A 192 4.50 -8.67 34.21
N ARG A 193 4.32 -7.51 34.82
CA ARG A 193 4.76 -6.20 34.31
C ARG A 193 5.96 -5.65 35.05
N LEU A 194 6.59 -6.42 35.94
CA LEU A 194 7.72 -5.95 36.73
C LEU A 194 9.04 -6.40 36.08
N ARG A 195 9.99 -5.46 35.94
CA ARG A 195 11.36 -5.71 35.46
C ARG A 195 12.37 -4.98 36.34
N GLY A 196 13.63 -5.44 36.33
CA GLY A 196 14.70 -4.86 37.15
C GLY A 196 14.75 -5.39 38.59
N LEU A 197 14.05 -6.51 38.89
CA LEU A 197 14.10 -7.16 40.20
C LEU A 197 15.49 -7.84 40.41
N PRO A 198 16.27 -7.47 41.43
CA PRO A 198 17.55 -8.11 41.69
C PRO A 198 17.42 -9.55 42.18
N GLU A 199 18.51 -10.34 42.08
CA GLU A 199 18.56 -11.69 42.65
C GLU A 199 18.23 -11.69 44.16
N GLY A 200 17.46 -12.70 44.58
CA GLY A 200 16.99 -12.83 45.97
C GLY A 200 15.79 -11.94 46.33
N THR A 201 15.17 -11.27 45.34
CA THR A 201 13.95 -10.47 45.54
C THR A 201 12.69 -11.35 45.48
N SER A 202 11.77 -11.18 46.42
CA SER A 202 10.45 -11.82 46.39
C SER A 202 9.33 -10.78 46.25
N VAL A 203 8.34 -11.06 45.42
CA VAL A 203 7.19 -10.19 45.16
C VAL A 203 5.90 -10.92 45.50
N ASP A 204 5.12 -10.34 46.41
CA ASP A 204 3.78 -10.78 46.77
C ASP A 204 2.75 -9.78 46.23
N TYR A 205 2.00 -10.17 45.20
CA TYR A 205 0.96 -9.32 44.62
C TYR A 205 -0.25 -9.24 45.55
N LEU A 206 -0.70 -8.01 45.84
CA LEU A 206 -1.87 -7.72 46.67
C LEU A 206 -3.12 -7.51 45.80
N SER A 207 -2.96 -6.75 44.71
CA SER A 207 -4.01 -6.48 43.72
C SER A 207 -3.39 -6.17 42.37
N ARG A 208 -4.03 -6.64 41.30
CA ARG A 208 -3.63 -6.38 39.91
C ARG A 208 -4.86 -5.85 39.16
N ASP A 209 -4.88 -4.55 38.92
CA ASP A 209 -5.87 -3.85 38.11
C ASP A 209 -5.15 -3.08 36.99
N PRO A 210 -5.72 -2.98 35.77
CA PRO A 210 -5.08 -2.26 34.66
C PRO A 210 -4.71 -0.79 34.96
N LEU A 211 -5.40 -0.15 35.91
CA LEU A 211 -5.15 1.22 36.36
C LEU A 211 -4.51 1.30 37.75
N ALA A 212 -4.29 0.16 38.42
CA ALA A 212 -3.70 0.10 39.75
C ALA A 212 -3.00 -1.23 40.03
N LEU A 213 -1.69 -1.20 40.29
CA LEU A 213 -0.91 -2.34 40.72
C LEU A 213 -0.46 -2.17 42.18
N GLU A 214 -0.74 -3.18 43.01
CA GLU A 214 -0.32 -3.21 44.41
C GLU A 214 0.38 -4.52 44.76
N PHE A 215 1.55 -4.41 45.38
CA PHE A 215 2.36 -5.56 45.74
C PHE A 215 3.28 -5.23 46.90
N ARG A 216 3.74 -6.27 47.59
CA ARG A 216 4.80 -6.18 48.58
C ARG A 216 6.07 -6.77 47.97
N VAL A 217 7.17 -6.04 48.06
CA VAL A 217 8.48 -6.51 47.60
C VAL A 217 9.42 -6.62 48.77
N ARG A 218 10.24 -7.67 48.78
CA ARG A 218 11.34 -7.85 49.72
C ARG A 218 12.63 -8.05 48.94
N SER A 219 13.57 -7.11 49.09
CA SER A 219 14.86 -7.16 48.38
C SER A 219 16.02 -6.87 49.33
N PRO A 220 17.18 -7.56 49.19
CA PRO A 220 18.35 -7.33 50.03
C PRO A 220 19.10 -6.03 49.70
N GLN A 221 18.85 -5.41 48.54
CA GLN A 221 19.51 -4.20 48.08
C GLN A 221 18.50 -3.21 47.48
N ALA A 222 18.89 -1.93 47.39
CA ALA A 222 18.09 -0.94 46.70
C ALA A 222 18.23 -1.12 45.18
N PHE A 223 17.16 -0.85 44.44
CA PHE A 223 17.13 -1.07 42.99
C PHE A 223 16.14 -0.12 42.30
N GLU A 224 16.29 0.02 40.99
CA GLU A 224 15.32 0.70 40.14
C GLU A 224 14.33 -0.33 39.59
N LEU A 225 13.04 -0.11 39.85
CA LEU A 225 11.97 -0.96 39.37
C LEU A 225 11.33 -0.36 38.13
N THR A 226 11.30 -1.14 37.06
CA THR A 226 10.54 -0.82 35.85
C THR A 226 9.18 -1.50 35.92
N TYR A 227 8.11 -0.71 35.83
CA TYR A 227 6.76 -1.19 35.58
C TYR A 227 6.47 -1.03 34.08
N GLU A 228 6.18 -2.14 33.39
CA GLU A 228 5.92 -2.23 31.94
C GLU A 228 4.54 -1.64 31.58
N MET A 229 4.45 -0.34 31.81
CA MET A 229 3.37 0.55 31.44
C MET A 229 4.01 1.88 31.02
N PHE A 230 3.52 2.47 29.94
CA PHE A 230 4.05 3.74 29.45
C PHE A 230 3.84 4.87 30.47
N ASP A 231 4.87 5.69 30.66
CA ASP A 231 4.83 6.88 31.50
C ASP A 231 3.93 7.94 30.85
N TYR A 232 2.72 8.08 31.40
CA TYR A 232 1.70 9.00 30.93
C TYR A 232 1.15 9.82 32.09
N ALA A 233 0.84 11.08 31.82
CA ALA A 233 0.33 12.03 32.82
C ALA A 233 -0.90 11.47 33.56
N GLY A 234 -0.74 11.26 34.87
CA GLY A 234 -1.75 10.68 35.75
C GLY A 234 -1.25 9.45 36.52
N TRP A 235 -0.20 8.78 36.04
CA TRP A 235 0.46 7.72 36.81
C TRP A 235 1.25 8.29 38.00
N ALA A 236 1.20 7.58 39.12
CA ALA A 236 2.01 7.88 40.30
C ALA A 236 2.40 6.58 41.01
N ALA A 237 3.63 6.52 41.53
CA ALA A 237 4.11 5.44 42.36
C ALA A 237 4.23 5.87 43.82
N ARG A 238 3.91 4.97 44.74
CA ARG A 238 4.07 5.15 46.18
C ARG A 238 4.80 3.96 46.79
N VAL A 239 5.72 4.25 47.70
CA VAL A 239 6.45 3.27 48.52
C VAL A 239 6.10 3.54 49.98
N ASP A 240 5.51 2.55 50.65
CA ASP A 240 4.97 2.65 52.01
C ASP A 240 4.02 3.85 52.20
N GLY A 241 3.24 4.16 51.17
CA GLY A 241 2.29 5.26 51.14
C GLY A 241 2.88 6.63 50.79
N ALA A 242 4.20 6.79 50.81
CA ALA A 242 4.88 8.02 50.39
C ALA A 242 5.04 8.06 48.87
N SER A 243 4.76 9.22 48.25
CA SER A 243 4.94 9.40 46.80
C SER A 243 6.42 9.38 46.45
N VAL A 244 6.78 8.58 45.45
CA VAL A 244 8.13 8.57 44.87
C VAL A 244 8.10 9.16 43.47
N PRO A 245 9.17 9.86 43.03
CA PRO A 245 9.24 10.35 41.66
C PRO A 245 9.30 9.17 40.69
N ILE A 246 8.52 9.25 39.62
CA ILE A 246 8.62 8.35 38.47
C ILE A 246 9.36 9.05 37.34
N SER A 247 10.05 8.27 36.53
CA SER A 247 10.77 8.74 35.35
C SER A 247 10.57 7.76 34.18
N PRO A 248 10.54 8.24 32.93
CA PRO A 248 10.45 7.38 31.77
C PRO A 248 11.80 6.70 31.50
N THR A 249 11.79 5.41 31.15
CA THR A 249 12.98 4.75 30.61
C THR A 249 13.41 5.40 29.29
N ALA A 250 14.72 5.38 28.98
CA ALA A 250 15.31 6.20 27.93
C ALA A 250 14.82 5.89 26.50
N GLU A 251 14.36 4.66 26.26
CA GLU A 251 13.99 4.15 24.95
C GLU A 251 12.47 3.99 24.81
N HIS A 252 11.86 3.18 25.69
CA HIS A 252 10.45 2.82 25.61
C HIS A 252 9.53 3.73 26.44
N ALA A 253 10.08 4.66 27.22
CA ALA A 253 9.35 5.51 28.17
C ALA A 253 8.39 4.73 29.08
N LEU A 254 8.86 3.61 29.63
CA LEU A 254 8.16 2.86 30.66
C LEU A 254 8.37 3.52 32.03
N ILE A 255 7.42 3.32 32.94
CA ILE A 255 7.49 3.88 34.29
C ILE A 255 8.66 3.24 35.04
N ASN A 256 9.59 4.07 35.50
CA ASN A 256 10.73 3.66 36.33
C ASN A 256 10.81 4.47 37.63
N PHE A 257 11.07 3.80 38.75
CA PHE A 257 11.26 4.44 40.06
C PHE A 257 12.12 3.60 41.01
N GLY A 258 12.82 4.28 41.91
CA GLY A 258 13.68 3.65 42.91
C GLY A 258 12.90 3.00 44.06
N VAL A 259 13.34 1.80 44.45
CA VAL A 259 12.85 1.04 45.60
C VAL A 259 14.01 0.81 46.59
N PRO A 260 13.88 1.24 47.87
CA PRO A 260 14.92 1.00 48.86
C PRO A 260 15.11 -0.49 49.21
N ALA A 261 16.25 -0.82 49.82
CA ALA A 261 16.50 -2.16 50.35
C ALA A 261 15.57 -2.43 51.55
N GLY A 262 15.01 -3.65 51.63
CA GLY A 262 14.12 -4.05 52.70
C GLY A 262 12.79 -4.61 52.19
N THR A 263 11.77 -4.55 53.05
CA THR A 263 10.39 -4.97 52.72
C THR A 263 9.52 -3.73 52.60
N HIS A 264 8.94 -3.53 51.42
CA HIS A 264 8.15 -2.33 51.12
C HIS A 264 6.82 -2.69 50.47
N ALA A 265 5.77 -1.94 50.81
CA ALA A 265 4.49 -1.98 50.11
C ALA A 265 4.50 -0.93 48.98
N ILE A 266 4.29 -1.38 47.76
CA ILE A 266 4.33 -0.52 46.57
C ILE A 266 2.95 -0.45 45.93
N ALA A 267 2.54 0.76 45.57
CA ALA A 267 1.32 1.03 44.83
C ALA A 267 1.62 1.94 43.64
N VAL A 268 1.33 1.47 42.43
CA VAL A 268 1.42 2.24 41.19
C VAL A 268 0.00 2.44 40.66
N ARG A 269 -0.49 3.67 40.57
CA ARG A 269 -1.90 3.95 40.26
C ARG A 269 -2.06 5.09 39.27
N PHE A 270 -3.05 4.97 38.38
CA PHE A 270 -3.47 6.02 37.47
C PHE A 270 -4.57 6.87 38.10
N GLY A 271 -4.35 8.18 38.16
CA GLY A 271 -5.23 9.13 38.82
C GLY A 271 -5.58 10.37 37.98
N PRO A 272 -6.40 11.28 38.54
CA PRO A 272 -6.72 12.53 37.89
C PRO A 272 -5.49 13.46 37.84
N THR A 273 -5.39 14.24 36.77
CA THR A 273 -4.40 15.31 36.67
C THR A 273 -5.02 16.65 37.08
N PRO A 274 -4.22 17.64 37.52
CA PRO A 274 -4.75 18.97 37.83
C PRO A 274 -5.58 19.57 36.67
N LEU A 275 -5.13 19.36 35.43
CA LEU A 275 -5.85 19.80 34.23
C LEU A 275 -7.23 19.14 34.11
N ARG A 276 -7.33 17.81 34.29
CA ARG A 276 -8.61 17.09 34.23
C ARG A 276 -9.57 17.59 35.31
N VAL A 277 -9.07 17.77 36.55
CA VAL A 277 -9.89 18.29 37.66
C VAL A 277 -10.43 19.69 37.35
N ILE A 278 -9.60 20.57 36.79
CA ILE A 278 -10.04 21.92 36.40
C ILE A 278 -11.07 21.86 35.27
N ALA A 279 -10.85 21.02 34.25
CA ALA A 279 -11.78 20.86 33.14
C ALA A 279 -13.14 20.31 33.60
N ASP A 280 -13.14 19.34 34.51
CA ASP A 280 -14.35 18.78 35.13
C ASP A 280 -15.11 19.87 35.91
N ALA A 281 -14.38 20.67 36.69
CA ALA A 281 -14.97 21.79 37.44
C ALA A 281 -15.63 22.84 36.51
N ILE A 282 -14.95 23.22 35.42
CA ILE A 282 -15.51 24.15 34.42
C ILE A 282 -16.78 23.57 33.78
N SER A 283 -16.76 22.27 33.45
CA SER A 283 -17.89 21.59 32.83
C SER A 283 -19.10 21.56 33.75
N ILE A 284 -18.89 21.21 35.03
CA ILE A 284 -19.94 21.21 36.06
C ILE A 284 -20.49 22.63 36.26
N LEU A 285 -19.62 23.64 36.40
CA LEU A 285 -20.03 25.04 36.55
C LEU A 285 -20.85 25.53 35.34
N THR A 286 -20.47 25.14 34.13
CA THR A 286 -21.19 25.48 32.90
C THR A 286 -22.57 24.83 32.88
N ALA A 287 -22.67 23.54 33.19
CA ALA A 287 -23.94 22.82 33.25
C ALA A 287 -24.88 23.41 34.30
N LEU A 288 -24.37 23.74 35.49
CA LEU A 288 -25.11 24.42 36.55
C LEU A 288 -25.60 25.80 36.09
N THR A 289 -24.73 26.58 35.45
CA THR A 289 -25.07 27.92 34.96
C THR A 289 -26.18 27.86 33.90
N LEU A 290 -26.07 26.96 32.92
CA LEU A 290 -27.11 26.76 31.90
C LEU A 290 -28.44 26.31 32.52
N THR A 291 -28.38 25.43 33.52
CA THR A 291 -29.58 24.97 34.24
C THR A 291 -30.24 26.12 34.99
N VAL A 292 -29.47 26.94 35.69
CA VAL A 292 -29.98 28.14 36.39
C VAL A 292 -30.58 29.13 35.38
N LEU A 293 -29.91 29.41 34.27
CA LEU A 293 -30.43 30.28 33.22
C LEU A 293 -31.74 29.75 32.63
N LEU A 294 -31.87 28.44 32.40
CA LEU A 294 -33.11 27.81 31.94
C LEU A 294 -34.24 27.95 32.96
N ILE A 295 -33.96 27.76 34.25
CA ILE A 295 -34.94 27.93 35.33
C ILE A 295 -35.37 29.39 35.46
N LEU A 296 -34.41 30.33 35.44
CA LEU A 296 -34.70 31.76 35.51
C LEU A 296 -35.47 32.24 34.28
N ARG A 297 -35.17 31.73 33.08
CA ARG A 297 -35.92 32.02 31.84
C ARG A 297 -37.36 31.49 31.90
N ARG A 298 -37.62 30.37 32.59
CA ARG A 298 -38.99 29.89 32.86
C ARG A 298 -39.75 30.78 33.86
N ARG A 299 -39.05 31.57 34.68
CA ARG A 299 -39.64 32.49 35.68
C ARG A 299 -39.78 33.93 35.19
N ALA A 300 -39.10 34.32 34.12
CA ALA A 300 -39.35 35.59 33.46
C ALA A 300 -40.76 35.57 32.84
N PRO A 301 -41.61 36.59 33.06
CA PRO A 301 -42.84 36.72 32.30
C PRO A 301 -42.44 36.82 30.83
N ILE A 302 -42.89 35.87 30.02
CA ILE A 302 -42.73 35.92 28.58
C ILE A 302 -43.35 37.27 28.16
N PRO A 303 -42.61 38.20 27.53
CA PRO A 303 -43.21 39.42 27.02
C PRO A 303 -44.40 39.01 26.18
N ASN A 304 -45.55 39.60 26.45
CA ASN A 304 -46.83 39.25 25.83
C ASN A 304 -46.75 39.68 24.35
N ILE A 305 -46.04 38.90 23.55
CA ILE A 305 -46.07 38.97 22.10
C ILE A 305 -47.51 38.58 21.78
N GLN A 306 -48.33 39.55 21.43
CA GLN A 306 -49.62 39.32 20.80
C GLN A 306 -49.35 38.56 19.50
N TYR A 307 -49.28 37.23 19.59
CA TYR A 307 -49.40 36.39 18.42
C TYR A 307 -50.80 36.68 17.86
N PRO A 308 -50.94 37.02 16.56
CA PRO A 308 -52.26 37.07 15.96
C PRO A 308 -52.97 35.77 16.29
N SER A 309 -54.20 35.88 16.79
CA SER A 309 -55.03 34.81 17.37
C SER A 309 -55.41 33.67 16.42
N ASN A 310 -54.68 33.50 15.33
CA ASN A 310 -54.55 32.23 14.63
C ASN A 310 -53.46 31.40 15.33
N ALA A 311 -53.63 31.15 16.64
CA ALA A 311 -52.95 30.04 17.27
C ALA A 311 -53.49 28.79 16.59
N ALA A 312 -52.75 28.29 15.59
CA ALA A 312 -52.94 26.94 15.11
C ALA A 312 -53.02 26.06 16.35
N GLN A 313 -54.14 25.36 16.52
CA GLN A 313 -54.27 24.30 17.52
C GLN A 313 -52.98 23.48 17.51
N PRO A 314 -52.46 23.03 18.67
CA PRO A 314 -51.29 22.16 18.69
C PRO A 314 -51.54 21.06 17.67
N GLN A 315 -50.81 21.09 16.55
CA GLN A 315 -51.01 20.10 15.50
C GLN A 315 -50.79 18.77 16.19
N THR A 316 -51.86 17.98 16.26
CA THR A 316 -51.79 16.63 16.82
C THR A 316 -50.62 15.93 16.13
N ALA A 317 -49.72 15.35 16.93
CA ALA A 317 -48.54 14.68 16.41
C ALA A 317 -48.99 13.70 15.32
N ASN A 318 -48.68 14.02 14.06
CA ASN A 318 -49.14 13.23 12.95
C ASN A 318 -48.24 11.99 12.85
N PRO A 319 -48.77 10.77 12.98
CA PRO A 319 -47.94 9.58 12.95
C PRO A 319 -47.42 9.26 11.53
N TYR A 320 -47.96 9.87 10.47
CA TYR A 320 -47.62 9.50 9.09
C TYR A 320 -46.13 9.57 8.73
N PRO A 321 -45.34 10.60 9.11
CA PRO A 321 -43.90 10.61 8.84
C PRO A 321 -43.16 9.48 9.57
N PHE A 322 -43.58 9.17 10.80
CA PHE A 322 -43.01 8.06 11.57
C PHE A 322 -43.38 6.71 10.96
N LEU A 323 -44.66 6.52 10.60
CA LEU A 323 -45.15 5.31 9.91
C LEU A 323 -44.52 5.15 8.53
N PHE A 324 -44.26 6.25 7.83
CA PHE A 324 -43.59 6.25 6.54
C PHE A 324 -42.09 5.92 6.68
N ALA A 325 -41.40 6.47 7.68
CA ALA A 325 -40.04 6.06 8.00
C ALA A 325 -39.99 4.57 8.37
N LEU A 326 -40.95 4.09 9.16
CA LEU A 326 -41.07 2.69 9.53
C LEU A 326 -41.38 1.80 8.31
N SER A 327 -42.20 2.26 7.36
CA SER A 327 -42.51 1.51 6.14
C SER A 327 -41.32 1.46 5.19
N LEU A 328 -40.52 2.52 5.07
CA LEU A 328 -39.25 2.49 4.34
C LEU A 328 -38.25 1.54 5.00
N PHE A 329 -38.17 1.54 6.33
CA PHE A 329 -37.35 0.59 7.08
C PHE A 329 -37.83 -0.85 6.84
N ALA A 330 -39.14 -1.11 6.90
CA ALA A 330 -39.71 -2.42 6.63
C ALA A 330 -39.48 -2.85 5.17
N LEU A 331 -39.69 -1.97 4.18
CA LEU A 331 -39.39 -2.23 2.77
C LEU A 331 -37.92 -2.63 2.60
N LYS A 332 -37.02 -1.93 3.29
CA LYS A 332 -35.60 -2.26 3.27
C LYS A 332 -35.31 -3.63 3.86
N VAL A 333 -35.70 -3.85 5.12
CA VAL A 333 -35.37 -5.07 5.87
C VAL A 333 -36.06 -6.31 5.32
N LEU A 334 -37.30 -6.18 4.86
CA LEU A 334 -38.10 -7.31 4.38
C LEU A 334 -37.84 -7.62 2.91
N TRP A 335 -37.61 -6.60 2.06
CA TRP A 335 -37.47 -6.79 0.61
C TRP A 335 -36.09 -6.42 0.07
N ILE A 336 -35.61 -5.19 0.28
CA ILE A 336 -34.35 -4.71 -0.35
C ILE A 336 -33.16 -5.56 0.09
N ASP A 337 -33.07 -5.90 1.38
CA ASP A 337 -31.96 -6.66 1.97
C ASP A 337 -32.06 -8.18 1.74
N ASN A 338 -33.20 -8.69 1.29
CA ASN A 338 -33.43 -10.13 1.11
C ASN A 338 -33.54 -10.57 -0.35
N THR A 339 -33.68 -9.62 -1.28
CA THR A 339 -33.85 -9.90 -2.71
C THR A 339 -32.79 -9.20 -3.55
N THR A 340 -32.50 -9.75 -4.74
CA THR A 340 -31.78 -9.02 -5.78
C THR A 340 -32.73 -8.03 -6.42
N ASN A 341 -32.35 -6.75 -6.47
CA ASN A 341 -33.20 -5.66 -6.97
C ASN A 341 -32.33 -4.50 -7.50
N PRO A 342 -32.91 -3.49 -8.16
CA PRO A 342 -32.14 -2.36 -8.71
C PRO A 342 -31.28 -1.62 -7.68
N PHE A 343 -31.68 -1.62 -6.40
CA PHE A 343 -30.91 -1.00 -5.31
C PHE A 343 -29.86 -1.95 -4.70
N ARG A 344 -29.97 -3.26 -4.95
CA ARG A 344 -29.09 -4.30 -4.42
C ARG A 344 -28.89 -5.43 -5.42
N HIS A 345 -27.91 -5.27 -6.30
CA HIS A 345 -27.46 -6.28 -7.26
C HIS A 345 -25.93 -6.42 -7.22
N SER A 346 -25.41 -7.49 -7.82
CA SER A 346 -23.98 -7.74 -7.97
C SER A 346 -23.60 -7.66 -9.43
N ASP A 347 -22.52 -6.94 -9.73
CA ASP A 347 -21.87 -6.94 -11.04
C ASP A 347 -21.02 -8.20 -11.30
N PHE A 348 -20.86 -9.03 -10.27
CA PHE A 348 -20.16 -10.30 -10.31
C PHE A 348 -21.16 -11.46 -10.31
N ASP A 349 -21.07 -12.35 -11.31
CA ASP A 349 -21.92 -13.53 -11.48
C ASP A 349 -21.32 -14.83 -10.91
N GLY A 350 -20.11 -14.76 -10.32
CA GLY A 350 -19.36 -15.90 -9.83
C GLY A 350 -18.18 -16.31 -10.73
N ALA A 351 -18.13 -15.80 -11.97
CA ALA A 351 -17.06 -16.06 -12.92
C ALA A 351 -16.50 -14.79 -13.57
N THR A 352 -17.36 -13.84 -13.90
CA THR A 352 -17.02 -12.61 -14.62
C THR A 352 -17.53 -11.38 -13.88
N LEU A 353 -16.82 -10.26 -14.06
CA LEU A 353 -17.18 -8.95 -13.52
C LEU A 353 -17.46 -7.99 -14.68
N THR A 354 -18.60 -7.30 -14.65
CA THR A 354 -18.99 -6.32 -15.69
C THR A 354 -18.31 -4.96 -15.55
N ILE A 355 -17.67 -4.70 -14.41
CA ILE A 355 -16.97 -3.46 -14.10
C ILE A 355 -15.54 -3.52 -14.66
N GLY A 356 -15.10 -2.43 -15.30
CA GLY A 356 -13.74 -2.30 -15.79
C GLY A 356 -13.48 -3.03 -17.10
N THR A 357 -12.19 -3.18 -17.43
CA THR A 357 -11.72 -3.92 -18.61
C THR A 357 -11.41 -5.37 -18.21
N PRO A 358 -12.02 -6.38 -18.86
CA PRO A 358 -11.89 -7.77 -18.45
C PRO A 358 -10.48 -8.32 -18.70
N ILE A 359 -10.01 -9.16 -17.78
CA ILE A 359 -8.76 -9.95 -17.89
C ILE A 359 -9.12 -11.44 -17.96
N ASN A 360 -9.88 -11.94 -16.98
CA ASN A 360 -10.35 -13.33 -16.85
C ASN A 360 -9.24 -14.39 -16.96
N GLN A 361 -8.13 -14.21 -16.24
CA GLN A 361 -6.99 -15.14 -16.23
C GLN A 361 -6.75 -15.73 -14.84
N SER A 362 -6.38 -17.01 -14.78
CA SER A 362 -6.04 -17.70 -13.53
C SER A 362 -4.56 -17.57 -13.23
N LEU A 363 -4.22 -17.43 -11.95
CA LEU A 363 -2.87 -17.51 -11.43
C LEU A 363 -2.61 -18.91 -10.83
N ALA A 364 -1.36 -19.34 -10.82
CA ALA A 364 -0.95 -20.67 -10.31
C ALA A 364 -1.32 -20.84 -8.82
N GLY A 365 -1.28 -19.76 -8.05
CA GLY A 365 -1.64 -19.72 -6.63
C GLY A 365 -3.13 -19.91 -6.34
N GLY A 366 -4.00 -19.97 -7.35
CA GLY A 366 -5.45 -20.21 -7.20
C GLY A 366 -6.33 -18.96 -7.27
N LEU A 367 -5.71 -17.79 -7.41
CA LEU A 367 -6.40 -16.52 -7.68
C LEU A 367 -6.84 -16.41 -9.15
N VAL A 368 -7.84 -15.56 -9.39
CA VAL A 368 -8.31 -15.21 -10.74
C VAL A 368 -8.37 -13.69 -10.86
N LEU A 369 -7.72 -13.18 -11.90
CA LEU A 369 -7.77 -11.78 -12.33
C LEU A 369 -9.08 -11.56 -13.10
N LEU A 370 -9.99 -10.75 -12.56
CA LEU A 370 -11.29 -10.50 -13.17
C LEU A 370 -11.22 -9.35 -14.18
N SER A 371 -10.89 -8.16 -13.71
CA SER A 371 -10.83 -6.94 -14.52
C SER A 371 -9.98 -5.87 -13.84
N TYR A 372 -9.72 -4.77 -14.54
CA TYR A 372 -9.05 -3.58 -14.00
C TYR A 372 -9.75 -2.29 -14.44
N GLU A 373 -9.61 -1.20 -13.69
CA GLU A 373 -10.13 0.11 -14.11
C GLU A 373 -9.21 0.77 -15.12
N LYS A 374 -9.80 1.45 -16.12
CA LYS A 374 -9.03 2.14 -17.16
C LYS A 374 -8.25 3.31 -16.56
N GLN A 375 -6.97 3.35 -16.89
CA GLN A 375 -6.02 4.36 -16.43
C GLN A 375 -6.17 5.68 -17.21
N PRO A 376 -5.68 6.82 -16.66
CA PRO A 376 -5.60 8.06 -17.43
C PRO A 376 -4.73 7.85 -18.68
N ALA A 377 -5.18 8.36 -19.82
CA ALA A 377 -4.41 8.26 -21.07
C ALA A 377 -3.11 9.07 -21.02
N GLN A 378 -3.08 10.15 -20.23
CA GLN A 378 -1.93 11.02 -20.06
C GLN A 378 -1.79 11.44 -18.60
N ILE A 379 -0.54 11.59 -18.14
CA ILE A 379 -0.21 12.09 -16.80
C ILE A 379 1.07 12.95 -16.89
N PRO A 380 1.16 14.11 -16.23
CA PRO A 380 2.43 14.84 -16.19
C PRO A 380 3.49 14.07 -15.39
N SER A 381 4.76 14.30 -15.72
CA SER A 381 5.90 13.88 -14.89
C SER A 381 5.71 14.34 -13.43
N GLY A 382 5.97 13.48 -12.45
CA GLY A 382 5.66 13.77 -11.04
C GLY A 382 4.18 13.69 -10.66
N GLY A 383 3.29 13.37 -11.60
CA GLY A 383 1.85 13.25 -11.37
C GLY A 383 1.46 11.94 -10.65
N GLU A 384 0.29 11.97 -10.00
CA GLU A 384 -0.29 10.83 -9.29
C GLU A 384 -1.58 10.34 -9.97
N PHE A 385 -1.83 9.03 -9.93
CA PHE A 385 -3.09 8.42 -10.36
C PHE A 385 -3.40 7.17 -9.54
N ASP A 386 -4.66 6.74 -9.50
CA ASP A 386 -5.06 5.52 -8.79
C ASP A 386 -5.20 4.35 -9.80
N THR A 387 -4.59 3.21 -9.51
CA THR A 387 -4.72 1.95 -10.27
C THR A 387 -5.58 0.96 -9.49
N THR A 388 -6.56 0.35 -10.15
CA THR A 388 -7.50 -0.60 -9.54
C THR A 388 -7.50 -1.94 -10.28
N LEU A 389 -7.39 -3.05 -9.54
CA LEU A 389 -7.48 -4.44 -10.02
C LEU A 389 -8.56 -5.19 -9.22
N TYR A 390 -9.36 -6.02 -9.90
CA TYR A 390 -10.37 -6.86 -9.26
C TYR A 390 -9.96 -8.33 -9.33
N LEU A 391 -10.04 -9.03 -8.20
CA LEU A 391 -9.60 -10.42 -8.07
C LEU A 391 -10.65 -11.27 -7.35
N THR A 392 -10.63 -12.58 -7.60
CA THR A 392 -11.40 -13.59 -6.85
C THR A 392 -10.54 -14.83 -6.61
N THR A 393 -11.04 -15.76 -5.80
CA THR A 393 -10.44 -17.09 -5.62
C THR A 393 -11.39 -18.19 -6.08
N ARG A 394 -10.86 -19.25 -6.69
CA ARG A 394 -11.63 -20.47 -7.00
C ARG A 394 -11.60 -21.50 -5.87
N VAL A 395 -10.62 -21.39 -4.98
CA VAL A 395 -10.43 -22.32 -3.86
C VAL A 395 -10.48 -21.56 -2.53
N PRO A 396 -11.12 -22.10 -1.49
CA PRO A 396 -11.01 -21.53 -0.15
C PRO A 396 -9.61 -21.78 0.42
N GLY A 397 -9.15 -20.93 1.34
CA GLY A 397 -7.93 -21.22 2.10
C GLY A 397 -6.66 -21.21 1.24
N LEU A 398 -6.41 -20.11 0.51
CA LEU A 398 -5.18 -19.97 -0.28
C LEU A 398 -3.94 -20.17 0.61
N ALA A 399 -2.92 -20.85 0.09
CA ALA A 399 -1.72 -21.18 0.87
C ALA A 399 -0.89 -19.96 1.26
N ALA A 400 -0.89 -18.92 0.42
CA ALA A 400 -0.16 -17.68 0.61
C ALA A 400 -1.09 -16.46 0.69
N ASP A 401 -0.59 -15.38 1.30
CA ASP A 401 -1.24 -14.07 1.26
C ASP A 401 -0.72 -13.26 0.08
N TYR A 402 -1.53 -13.14 -0.96
CA TYR A 402 -1.14 -12.55 -2.23
C TYR A 402 -1.48 -11.06 -2.29
N ARG A 403 -0.52 -10.26 -2.78
CA ARG A 403 -0.65 -8.80 -2.90
C ARG A 403 -0.27 -8.36 -4.32
N PRO A 404 -1.09 -7.54 -5.01
CA PRO A 404 -0.70 -6.92 -6.26
C PRO A 404 0.22 -5.71 -6.03
N LYS A 405 1.18 -5.53 -6.94
CA LYS A 405 2.01 -4.34 -7.13
C LYS A 405 1.91 -3.88 -8.58
N PHE A 406 1.91 -2.58 -8.79
CA PHE A 406 1.90 -1.98 -10.12
C PHE A 406 3.22 -1.27 -10.39
N THR A 407 3.70 -1.35 -11.62
CA THR A 407 4.94 -0.70 -12.05
C THR A 407 4.71 -0.02 -13.38
N LEU A 408 5.07 1.26 -13.48
CA LEU A 408 5.10 1.97 -14.74
C LEU A 408 6.45 1.70 -15.41
N VAL A 409 6.44 1.03 -16.56
CA VAL A 409 7.64 0.50 -17.21
C VAL A 409 7.94 1.28 -18.48
N GLY A 410 9.17 1.78 -18.60
CA GLY A 410 9.67 2.47 -19.79
C GLY A 410 10.03 1.51 -20.93
N ALA A 411 10.35 2.05 -22.10
CA ALA A 411 10.74 1.24 -23.28
C ALA A 411 12.02 0.40 -23.04
N ASP A 412 12.88 0.86 -22.14
CA ASP A 412 14.10 0.22 -21.67
C ASP A 412 13.87 -0.86 -20.60
N GLY A 413 12.63 -0.98 -20.09
CA GLY A 413 12.27 -1.87 -18.99
C GLY A 413 12.46 -1.29 -17.59
N ALA A 414 12.88 -0.02 -17.46
CA ALA A 414 13.05 0.62 -16.16
C ALA A 414 11.69 0.92 -15.50
N GLY A 415 11.64 0.89 -14.17
CA GLY A 415 10.48 1.34 -13.39
C GLY A 415 10.47 2.86 -13.21
N TRP A 416 9.32 3.48 -13.44
CA TRP A 416 9.13 4.94 -13.48
C TRP A 416 8.08 5.47 -12.50
N ASN A 417 7.59 4.63 -11.59
CA ASN A 417 6.78 5.03 -10.45
C ASN A 417 7.55 4.84 -9.14
N SER A 418 7.26 5.68 -8.14
CA SER A 418 7.92 5.62 -6.83
C SER A 418 7.57 4.31 -6.11
N PRO A 419 8.57 3.53 -5.64
CA PRO A 419 8.33 2.30 -4.90
C PRO A 419 7.66 2.55 -3.53
N ASP A 420 7.85 3.74 -2.95
CA ASP A 420 7.33 4.12 -1.64
C ASP A 420 5.92 4.75 -1.71
N ALA A 421 5.46 5.13 -2.90
CA ALA A 421 4.21 5.85 -3.09
C ALA A 421 2.96 4.96 -3.22
N ALA A 422 3.15 3.64 -3.30
CA ALA A 422 2.09 2.65 -3.51
C ALA A 422 1.20 2.43 -2.27
N LEU A 423 0.65 3.53 -1.75
CA LEU A 423 -0.33 3.53 -0.66
C LEU A 423 -1.72 3.23 -1.22
N PRO A 424 -2.62 2.59 -0.46
CA PRO A 424 -4.02 2.53 -0.84
C PRO A 424 -4.58 3.97 -0.94
N PRO A 425 -5.38 4.29 -1.98
CA PRO A 425 -6.05 5.57 -2.06
C PRO A 425 -6.88 5.84 -0.80
N ARG A 426 -7.05 7.10 -0.40
CA ARG A 426 -7.77 7.45 0.85
C ARG A 426 -9.23 6.99 0.91
N TRP A 427 -9.82 6.75 -0.26
CA TRP A 427 -11.16 6.23 -0.40
C TRP A 427 -11.21 4.70 -0.41
N HIS A 428 -10.08 4.00 -0.53
CA HIS A 428 -10.03 2.55 -0.66
C HIS A 428 -9.87 1.87 0.71
N ARG A 429 -10.64 0.81 0.93
CA ARG A 429 -10.45 -0.11 2.05
C ARG A 429 -9.73 -1.33 1.50
N GLU A 430 -8.55 -1.64 2.03
CA GLU A 430 -7.83 -2.84 1.59
C GLU A 430 -8.62 -4.10 1.93
N PRO A 431 -8.55 -5.14 1.08
CA PRO A 431 -9.14 -6.42 1.41
C PRO A 431 -8.35 -7.14 2.52
N PRO A 432 -9.00 -8.05 3.24
CA PRO A 432 -8.31 -8.91 4.19
C PRO A 432 -7.35 -9.86 3.46
N SER A 433 -6.49 -10.54 4.22
CA SER A 433 -5.59 -11.59 3.71
C SER A 433 -6.30 -12.52 2.75
N THR A 434 -5.66 -12.85 1.62
CA THR A 434 -6.25 -13.72 0.60
C THR A 434 -6.50 -15.14 1.12
N GLN A 435 -5.81 -15.55 2.18
CA GLN A 435 -5.96 -16.86 2.81
C GLN A 435 -7.38 -17.08 3.38
N ILE A 436 -8.10 -16.01 3.74
CA ILE A 436 -9.47 -16.12 4.27
C ILE A 436 -10.56 -15.82 3.24
N TRP A 437 -10.21 -15.68 1.96
CA TRP A 437 -11.19 -15.40 0.92
C TRP A 437 -12.06 -16.62 0.62
N ILE A 438 -13.33 -16.35 0.32
CA ILE A 438 -14.34 -17.37 0.05
C ILE A 438 -14.66 -17.37 -1.46
N PRO A 439 -14.66 -18.52 -2.14
CA PRO A 439 -15.06 -18.61 -3.54
C PRO A 439 -16.46 -18.03 -3.80
N GLY A 440 -16.65 -17.40 -4.96
CA GLY A 440 -17.89 -16.69 -5.31
C GLY A 440 -18.00 -15.28 -4.75
N GLN A 441 -16.98 -14.78 -4.05
CA GLN A 441 -16.79 -13.38 -3.70
C GLN A 441 -15.61 -12.79 -4.47
N TYR A 442 -15.54 -11.47 -4.58
CA TYR A 442 -14.42 -10.79 -5.23
C TYR A 442 -13.93 -9.62 -4.38
N ALA A 443 -12.69 -9.22 -4.58
CA ALA A 443 -12.11 -8.06 -3.93
C ALA A 443 -11.71 -7.01 -4.94
N GLN A 444 -11.76 -5.75 -4.52
CA GLN A 444 -11.17 -4.63 -5.21
C GLN A 444 -9.80 -4.39 -4.61
N TRP A 445 -8.79 -4.13 -5.42
CA TRP A 445 -7.48 -3.70 -4.96
C TRP A 445 -7.12 -2.39 -5.61
N ALA A 446 -6.87 -1.35 -4.84
CA ALA A 446 -6.44 -0.07 -5.38
C ALA A 446 -5.11 0.40 -4.76
N ARG A 447 -4.31 1.04 -5.60
CA ARG A 447 -3.03 1.67 -5.23
C ARG A 447 -2.95 3.03 -5.88
N ARG A 448 -2.41 3.99 -5.14
CA ARG A 448 -1.98 5.25 -5.71
C ARG A 448 -0.59 5.08 -6.29
N GLU A 449 -0.44 5.40 -7.56
CA GLU A 449 0.82 5.42 -8.26
C GLU A 449 1.29 6.86 -8.41
N ALA A 450 2.58 7.09 -8.17
CA ALA A 450 3.21 8.38 -8.39
C ALA A 450 4.33 8.21 -9.42
N VAL A 451 4.21 8.90 -10.56
CA VAL A 451 5.27 8.95 -11.57
C VAL A 451 6.47 9.66 -10.95
N LEU A 452 7.68 9.13 -11.16
CA LEU A 452 8.89 9.72 -10.61
C LEU A 452 9.05 11.18 -11.09
N PRO A 453 9.36 12.14 -10.20
CA PRO A 453 9.65 13.50 -10.61
C PRO A 453 10.84 13.53 -11.59
N GLY A 454 10.65 14.25 -12.70
CA GLY A 454 11.62 14.32 -13.79
C GLY A 454 11.60 13.11 -14.74
N ALA A 455 10.62 12.20 -14.64
CA ALA A 455 10.39 11.19 -15.67
C ALA A 455 10.22 11.84 -17.05
N PRO A 456 10.96 11.41 -18.09
CA PRO A 456 10.92 12.05 -19.40
C PRO A 456 9.56 11.83 -20.08
N PRO A 457 9.04 12.79 -20.86
CA PRO A 457 7.86 12.58 -21.67
C PRO A 457 8.00 11.38 -22.60
N GLY A 458 6.94 10.60 -22.75
CA GLY A 458 7.00 9.36 -23.54
C GLY A 458 5.86 8.39 -23.25
N ARG A 459 5.90 7.22 -23.88
CA ARG A 459 4.94 6.14 -23.69
C ARG A 459 5.49 5.12 -22.69
N TYR A 460 4.66 4.76 -21.73
CA TYR A 460 5.01 3.83 -20.65
C TYR A 460 3.93 2.77 -20.51
N ARG A 461 4.32 1.54 -20.19
CA ARG A 461 3.39 0.43 -19.95
C ARG A 461 3.12 0.27 -18.46
N LEU A 462 1.86 0.20 -18.06
CA LEU A 462 1.50 -0.14 -16.69
C LEU A 462 1.41 -1.66 -16.54
N VAL A 463 2.19 -2.21 -15.62
CA VAL A 463 2.30 -3.65 -15.40
C VAL A 463 1.90 -3.99 -13.98
N GLY A 464 0.95 -4.90 -13.81
CA GLY A 464 0.61 -5.51 -12.52
C GLY A 464 1.38 -6.81 -12.29
N ARG A 465 1.77 -7.08 -11.05
CA ARG A 465 2.27 -8.39 -10.59
C ARG A 465 1.60 -8.73 -9.28
N VAL A 466 1.19 -9.98 -9.10
CA VAL A 466 0.67 -10.49 -7.82
C VAL A 466 1.78 -11.32 -7.17
N PHE A 467 2.13 -11.05 -5.91
CA PHE A 467 3.20 -11.77 -5.22
C PHE A 467 2.73 -12.32 -3.88
N ASP A 468 3.29 -13.44 -3.47
CA ASP A 468 3.18 -13.91 -2.09
C ASP A 468 3.91 -12.93 -1.16
N LEU A 469 3.20 -12.37 -0.20
CA LEU A 469 3.72 -11.37 0.73
C LEU A 469 4.89 -11.89 1.58
N GLN A 470 4.95 -13.19 1.86
CA GLN A 470 6.01 -13.77 2.70
C GLN A 470 7.28 -14.07 1.90
N SER A 471 7.16 -14.77 0.77
CA SER A 471 8.32 -15.12 -0.06
C SER A 471 8.75 -14.02 -1.03
N LEU A 472 7.88 -13.04 -1.29
CA LEU A 472 8.03 -11.99 -2.31
C LEU A 472 8.14 -12.54 -3.75
N ILE A 473 7.81 -13.81 -3.95
CA ILE A 473 7.82 -14.45 -5.27
C ILE A 473 6.53 -14.06 -6.00
N PRO A 474 6.62 -13.56 -7.25
CA PRO A 474 5.42 -13.30 -8.04
C PRO A 474 4.75 -14.59 -8.46
N ASP A 475 3.43 -14.64 -8.29
CA ASP A 475 2.56 -15.65 -8.87
C ASP A 475 2.43 -15.44 -10.38
N SER A 476 2.23 -16.53 -11.12
CA SER A 476 2.23 -16.52 -12.58
C SER A 476 0.85 -16.85 -13.14
N ILE A 477 0.48 -16.16 -14.21
CA ILE A 477 -0.64 -16.54 -15.08
C ILE A 477 -0.37 -17.93 -15.62
N VAL A 478 -1.39 -18.81 -15.60
CA VAL A 478 -1.28 -20.18 -16.10
C VAL A 478 -2.08 -20.41 -17.38
N ASP A 479 -1.61 -21.34 -18.21
CA ASP A 479 -2.37 -21.87 -19.35
C ASP A 479 -3.48 -22.85 -18.93
N ALA A 480 -4.22 -23.40 -19.89
CA ALA A 480 -5.30 -24.37 -19.63
C ALA A 480 -4.81 -25.69 -19.00
N ASN A 481 -3.51 -26.01 -19.10
CA ASN A 481 -2.89 -27.20 -18.52
C ASN A 481 -2.26 -26.90 -17.14
N GLY A 482 -2.33 -25.66 -16.65
CA GLY A 482 -1.75 -25.24 -15.38
C GLY A 482 -0.27 -24.87 -15.45
N ASN A 483 0.30 -24.72 -16.66
CA ASN A 483 1.70 -24.31 -16.80
C ASN A 483 1.82 -22.79 -16.66
N ALA A 484 2.81 -22.32 -15.89
CA ALA A 484 3.10 -20.89 -15.77
C ALA A 484 3.53 -20.28 -17.13
N LEU A 485 2.93 -19.15 -17.47
CA LEU A 485 3.19 -18.37 -18.68
C LEU A 485 4.01 -17.11 -18.37
N THR A 486 3.49 -16.24 -17.50
CA THR A 486 4.13 -14.97 -17.15
C THR A 486 3.60 -14.44 -15.82
N PRO A 487 4.43 -13.77 -15.00
CA PRO A 487 3.97 -13.03 -13.82
C PRO A 487 3.43 -11.63 -14.16
N ASP A 488 3.69 -11.12 -15.37
CA ASP A 488 3.33 -9.76 -15.78
C ASP A 488 1.89 -9.69 -16.30
N ILE A 489 1.10 -8.80 -15.70
CA ILE A 489 -0.26 -8.45 -16.12
C ILE A 489 -0.18 -7.11 -16.85
N ASP A 490 -0.47 -7.10 -18.15
CA ASP A 490 -0.51 -5.86 -18.94
C ASP A 490 -1.82 -5.09 -18.67
N LEU A 491 -1.68 -3.88 -18.11
CA LEU A 491 -2.81 -2.99 -17.76
C LEU A 491 -2.92 -1.80 -18.72
N GLY A 492 -2.16 -1.80 -19.82
CA GLY A 492 -2.23 -0.79 -20.87
C GLY A 492 -1.11 0.25 -20.81
N GLU A 493 -1.22 1.25 -21.67
CA GLU A 493 -0.21 2.29 -21.88
C GLU A 493 -0.67 3.64 -21.32
N ILE A 494 0.27 4.39 -20.73
CA ILE A 494 0.10 5.75 -20.24
C ILE A 494 1.15 6.65 -20.90
N VAL A 495 0.73 7.82 -21.38
CA VAL A 495 1.65 8.83 -21.91
C VAL A 495 2.06 9.78 -20.78
N VAL A 496 3.34 9.81 -20.43
CA VAL A 496 3.89 10.82 -19.53
C VAL A 496 4.15 12.10 -20.31
N THR A 497 3.70 13.23 -19.77
CA THR A 497 3.83 14.56 -20.40
C THR A 497 4.73 15.49 -19.58
N ARG A 498 5.13 16.62 -20.20
CA ARG A 498 5.88 17.67 -19.52
C ARG A 498 5.04 18.27 -18.37
N PRO A 499 5.61 18.43 -17.16
CA PRO A 499 4.89 19.04 -16.05
C PRO A 499 4.71 20.55 -16.26
N ALA A 500 3.70 21.14 -15.62
CA ALA A 500 3.44 22.59 -15.71
C ALA A 500 4.53 23.46 -15.05
N LEU A 501 5.23 22.89 -14.06
CA LEU A 501 6.39 23.48 -13.41
C LEU A 501 7.53 22.45 -13.43
N PRO A 502 8.79 22.87 -13.57
CA PRO A 502 9.93 21.96 -13.47
C PRO A 502 9.93 21.18 -12.14
N ALA A 503 10.47 19.97 -12.16
CA ALA A 503 10.58 19.15 -10.97
C ALA A 503 11.47 19.83 -9.92
N ASP A 504 11.04 19.85 -8.67
CA ASP A 504 11.83 20.36 -7.55
C ASP A 504 13.04 19.43 -7.29
N PRO A 505 14.29 19.91 -7.39
CA PRO A 505 15.48 19.12 -7.12
C PRO A 505 15.47 18.40 -5.76
N ALA A 506 14.82 18.97 -4.74
CA ALA A 506 14.72 18.34 -3.41
C ALA A 506 13.90 17.03 -3.42
N THR A 507 13.02 16.85 -4.41
CA THR A 507 12.13 15.68 -4.53
C THR A 507 12.69 14.56 -5.41
N LEU A 508 13.85 14.77 -6.03
CA LEU A 508 14.41 13.82 -6.99
C LEU A 508 14.99 12.55 -6.35
N GLY A 509 15.29 12.58 -5.05
CA GLY A 509 15.91 11.45 -4.34
C GLY A 509 17.35 11.20 -4.77
N MET A 510 18.13 12.27 -4.97
CA MET A 510 19.54 12.21 -5.34
C MET A 510 20.40 11.69 -4.18
N GLN A 511 21.21 10.68 -4.43
CA GLN A 511 22.17 10.10 -3.49
C GLN A 511 23.44 10.96 -3.43
N TYR A 512 23.93 11.40 -4.59
CA TYR A 512 25.15 12.21 -4.71
C TYR A 512 24.86 13.49 -5.50
N PRO A 513 24.71 14.66 -4.83
CA PRO A 513 24.66 15.95 -5.50
C PRO A 513 25.97 16.28 -6.21
N SER A 514 25.90 16.97 -7.35
CA SER A 514 27.09 17.36 -8.13
C SER A 514 27.10 18.86 -8.44
N GLY A 515 26.07 19.36 -9.14
CA GLY A 515 26.02 20.75 -9.62
C GLY A 515 27.01 21.07 -10.74
N ALA A 516 27.64 20.06 -11.35
CA ALA A 516 28.63 20.26 -12.40
C ALA A 516 27.99 20.74 -13.71
N ASN A 517 28.47 21.87 -14.23
CA ASN A 517 28.14 22.33 -15.57
C ASN A 517 29.06 21.63 -16.58
N LEU A 518 28.49 20.75 -17.40
CA LEU A 518 29.25 19.95 -18.38
C LEU A 518 29.25 20.58 -19.78
N GLY A 519 28.72 21.81 -19.90
CA GLY A 519 28.57 22.53 -21.16
C GLY A 519 27.26 22.21 -21.88
N SER A 520 27.11 22.75 -23.09
CA SER A 520 25.91 22.58 -23.93
C SER A 520 24.58 23.00 -23.27
N GLY A 521 24.65 23.92 -22.30
CA GLY A 521 23.48 24.42 -21.59
C GLY A 521 22.93 23.47 -20.53
N LEU A 522 23.65 22.40 -20.16
CA LEU A 522 23.16 21.41 -19.19
C LEU A 522 24.04 21.36 -17.94
N THR A 523 23.38 21.31 -16.79
CA THR A 523 24.00 21.06 -15.49
C THR A 523 23.59 19.68 -14.97
N LEU A 524 24.56 18.88 -14.53
CA LEU A 524 24.32 17.65 -13.77
C LEU A 524 24.01 18.03 -12.31
N LEU A 525 22.75 17.91 -11.90
CA LEU A 525 22.33 18.20 -10.53
C LEU A 525 22.89 17.17 -9.54
N GLY A 526 22.91 15.90 -9.94
CA GLY A 526 23.39 14.78 -9.13
C GLY A 526 23.19 13.45 -9.84
N TYR A 527 23.50 12.36 -9.13
CA TYR A 527 23.41 11.00 -9.65
C TYR A 527 23.18 9.97 -8.54
N ASN A 528 22.68 8.78 -8.93
CA ASN A 528 22.59 7.59 -8.08
C ASN A 528 23.27 6.41 -8.77
N LEU A 529 23.99 5.61 -8.00
CA LEU A 529 24.55 4.32 -8.43
C LEU A 529 23.89 3.22 -7.61
N ASP A 530 23.32 2.21 -8.27
CA ASP A 530 22.60 1.13 -7.57
C ASP A 530 23.50 0.26 -6.68
N ARG A 531 24.80 0.22 -6.95
CA ARG A 531 25.82 -0.52 -6.18
C ARG A 531 27.23 0.07 -6.37
N ALA A 532 28.12 -0.23 -5.43
CA ALA A 532 29.55 0.12 -5.49
C ALA A 532 30.46 -1.07 -5.85
N GLU A 533 29.91 -2.27 -5.94
CA GLU A 533 30.62 -3.50 -6.31
C GLU A 533 29.84 -4.25 -7.40
N ALA A 534 30.56 -4.79 -8.37
CA ALA A 534 29.97 -5.57 -9.46
C ALA A 534 30.92 -6.65 -9.98
N ARG A 535 30.41 -7.53 -10.84
CA ARG A 535 31.20 -8.51 -11.58
C ARG A 535 31.19 -8.18 -13.07
N PRO A 536 32.18 -8.67 -13.84
CA PRO A 536 32.16 -8.54 -15.29
C PRO A 536 30.88 -9.13 -15.89
N GLY A 537 30.24 -8.39 -16.80
CA GLY A 537 28.96 -8.76 -17.38
C GLY A 537 27.72 -8.33 -16.61
N ASP A 538 27.83 -7.85 -15.36
CA ASP A 538 26.69 -7.32 -14.63
C ASP A 538 26.10 -6.09 -15.33
N THR A 539 24.79 -5.89 -15.15
CA THR A 539 24.10 -4.67 -15.55
C THR A 539 23.84 -3.82 -14.31
N MET A 540 24.34 -2.59 -14.34
CA MET A 540 24.17 -1.59 -13.28
C MET A 540 23.12 -0.55 -13.68
N LEU A 541 22.33 -0.08 -12.73
CA LEU A 541 21.45 1.07 -12.95
C LEU A 541 22.18 2.36 -12.53
N VAL A 542 22.42 3.23 -13.50
CA VAL A 542 22.97 4.57 -13.31
C VAL A 542 21.87 5.58 -13.53
N THR A 543 21.53 6.36 -12.50
CA THR A 543 20.52 7.40 -12.58
C THR A 543 21.19 8.77 -12.59
N LEU A 544 20.88 9.59 -13.59
CA LEU A 544 21.45 10.93 -13.78
C LEU A 544 20.34 11.97 -13.71
N PHE A 545 20.60 13.08 -13.01
CA PHE A 545 19.64 14.17 -12.85
C PHE A 545 20.19 15.43 -13.49
N TRP A 546 19.44 15.99 -14.44
CA TRP A 546 19.88 17.10 -15.28
C TRP A 546 18.98 18.30 -15.09
N ARG A 547 19.57 19.48 -15.22
CA ARG A 547 18.85 20.74 -15.44
C ARG A 547 19.30 21.36 -16.75
N ALA A 548 18.34 21.85 -17.53
CA ALA A 548 18.61 22.71 -18.68
C ALA A 548 18.76 24.16 -18.21
N ASP A 549 19.94 24.74 -18.30
CA ASP A 549 20.17 26.15 -18.00
C ASP A 549 19.75 27.05 -19.18
N GLU A 550 19.72 26.50 -20.40
CA GLU A 550 19.18 27.09 -21.63
C GLU A 550 18.46 26.01 -22.47
N SER A 551 17.67 26.40 -23.48
CA SER A 551 17.02 25.45 -24.40
C SER A 551 18.02 24.92 -25.44
N PRO A 552 18.50 23.67 -25.34
CA PRO A 552 19.50 23.14 -26.25
C PRO A 552 18.90 22.97 -27.66
N ARG A 553 19.67 23.26 -28.70
CA ARG A 553 19.22 23.09 -30.11
C ARG A 553 19.66 21.78 -30.75
N LEU A 554 20.60 21.10 -30.14
CA LEU A 554 21.21 19.87 -30.64
C LEU A 554 21.01 18.73 -29.64
N ASN A 555 21.03 17.51 -30.16
CA ASN A 555 21.04 16.30 -29.36
C ASN A 555 22.46 16.05 -28.86
N VAL A 556 22.64 16.14 -27.55
CA VAL A 556 23.96 16.02 -26.92
C VAL A 556 24.00 14.70 -26.16
N PRO A 557 24.80 13.72 -26.61
CA PRO A 557 24.93 12.46 -25.88
C PRO A 557 25.76 12.64 -24.61
N ALA A 558 25.38 11.92 -23.57
CA ALA A 558 26.21 11.68 -22.41
C ALA A 558 27.13 10.49 -22.70
N ARG A 559 28.41 10.64 -22.36
CA ARG A 559 29.42 9.58 -22.47
C ARG A 559 29.83 9.17 -21.07
N LEU A 560 29.58 7.92 -20.72
CA LEU A 560 29.99 7.33 -19.44
C LEU A 560 31.20 6.43 -19.68
N SER A 561 32.27 6.66 -18.93
CA SER A 561 33.50 5.87 -19.01
C SER A 561 33.88 5.30 -17.65
N LEU A 562 34.43 4.09 -17.67
CA LEU A 562 35.01 3.44 -16.51
C LEU A 562 36.53 3.44 -16.68
N GLN A 563 37.23 4.20 -15.86
CA GLN A 563 38.67 4.43 -15.96
C GLN A 563 39.44 3.64 -14.92
N ARG A 564 40.63 3.17 -15.29
CA ARG A 564 41.61 2.56 -14.38
C ARG A 564 42.42 3.65 -13.67
N ASP A 565 43.21 3.24 -12.67
CA ASP A 565 44.11 4.15 -11.94
C ASP A 565 45.17 4.82 -12.83
N ASP A 566 45.48 4.24 -14.00
CA ASP A 566 46.37 4.83 -15.01
C ASP A 566 45.70 5.91 -15.89
N GLY A 567 44.41 6.19 -15.68
CA GLY A 567 43.61 7.15 -16.43
C GLY A 567 43.09 6.63 -17.77
N LEU A 568 43.41 5.38 -18.16
CA LEU A 568 42.88 4.78 -19.38
C LEU A 568 41.46 4.26 -19.16
N ALA A 569 40.57 4.53 -20.12
CA ALA A 569 39.21 4.01 -20.11
C ALA A 569 39.23 2.50 -20.42
N ALA A 570 38.83 1.68 -19.44
CA ALA A 570 38.59 0.26 -19.64
C ALA A 570 37.26 -0.01 -20.36
N PHE A 571 36.32 0.92 -20.23
CA PHE A 571 35.01 0.85 -20.86
C PHE A 571 34.49 2.25 -21.14
N THR A 572 33.75 2.42 -22.24
CA THR A 572 33.04 3.65 -22.55
C THR A 572 31.76 3.33 -23.29
N THR A 573 30.67 3.97 -22.88
CA THR A 573 29.37 3.91 -23.56
C THR A 573 28.83 5.32 -23.75
N SER A 574 27.90 5.49 -24.68
CA SER A 574 27.23 6.77 -24.94
C SER A 574 25.73 6.56 -25.07
N PHE A 575 24.94 7.45 -24.45
CA PHE A 575 23.49 7.40 -24.40
C PHE A 575 22.92 8.82 -24.34
N PRO A 576 21.66 9.05 -24.73
CA PRO A 576 21.01 10.34 -24.47
C PRO A 576 20.93 10.60 -22.96
N PRO A 577 20.98 11.85 -22.49
CA PRO A 577 20.99 12.16 -21.06
C PRO A 577 19.81 11.56 -20.26
N VAL A 578 18.63 11.41 -20.88
CA VAL A 578 17.41 10.90 -20.21
C VAL A 578 16.77 9.70 -20.88
N ALA A 579 16.50 9.76 -22.19
CA ALA A 579 15.88 8.68 -22.96
C ALA A 579 16.05 8.92 -24.48
N ASP A 580 16.04 7.85 -25.27
CA ASP A 580 16.10 7.94 -26.75
C ASP A 580 14.85 8.63 -27.33
N THR A 581 13.71 8.48 -26.67
CA THR A 581 12.43 9.06 -27.09
C THR A 581 12.25 10.52 -26.68
N PHE A 582 13.18 11.08 -25.91
CA PHE A 582 13.10 12.46 -25.43
C PHE A 582 14.48 13.14 -25.43
N PRO A 583 14.94 13.55 -26.62
CA PRO A 583 16.28 14.07 -26.80
C PRO A 583 16.43 15.51 -26.27
N THR A 584 17.67 15.95 -26.04
CA THR A 584 17.95 17.26 -25.43
C THR A 584 17.50 18.46 -26.27
N SER A 585 17.31 18.30 -27.58
CA SER A 585 16.76 19.37 -28.43
C SER A 585 15.31 19.73 -28.10
N GLU A 586 14.60 18.87 -27.38
CA GLU A 586 13.23 19.12 -26.94
C GLU A 586 13.16 19.78 -25.55
N TRP A 587 14.31 20.00 -24.89
CA TRP A 587 14.34 20.57 -23.56
C TRP A 587 14.18 22.10 -23.58
N GLU A 588 13.49 22.62 -22.58
CA GLU A 588 13.28 24.04 -22.36
C GLU A 588 14.14 24.54 -21.20
N ALA A 589 14.55 25.81 -21.25
CA ALA A 589 15.29 26.42 -20.15
C ALA A 589 14.52 26.30 -18.81
N GLY A 590 15.21 25.83 -17.78
CA GLY A 590 14.65 25.56 -16.46
C GLY A 590 14.13 24.13 -16.26
N ASP A 591 14.05 23.32 -17.32
CA ASP A 591 13.68 21.91 -17.21
C ASP A 591 14.57 21.14 -16.25
N VAL A 592 13.96 20.17 -15.56
CA VAL A 592 14.66 19.21 -14.70
C VAL A 592 14.21 17.81 -15.05
N TRP A 593 15.15 16.97 -15.50
CA TRP A 593 14.86 15.63 -15.99
C TRP A 593 15.75 14.57 -15.35
N ARG A 594 15.21 13.36 -15.26
CA ARG A 594 15.83 12.15 -14.73
C ARG A 594 16.08 11.17 -15.88
N GLY A 595 17.31 10.70 -16.01
CA GLY A 595 17.67 9.58 -16.88
C GLY A 595 17.97 8.34 -16.05
N GLN A 596 17.40 7.20 -16.44
CA GLN A 596 17.66 5.89 -15.82
C GLN A 596 18.32 5.00 -16.86
N HIS A 597 19.58 4.64 -16.65
CA HIS A 597 20.41 3.96 -17.65
C HIS A 597 20.88 2.62 -17.14
N PHE A 598 20.45 1.54 -17.79
CA PHE A 598 21.01 0.21 -17.55
C PHE A 598 22.33 0.05 -18.30
N VAL A 599 23.44 0.15 -17.58
CA VAL A 599 24.80 0.07 -18.11
C VAL A 599 25.33 -1.34 -17.90
N ARG A 600 25.51 -2.07 -19.00
CA ARG A 600 26.14 -3.40 -18.96
C ARG A 600 27.67 -3.26 -18.96
N LEU A 601 28.30 -3.90 -17.97
CA LEU A 601 29.74 -3.98 -17.87
C LEU A 601 30.33 -5.00 -18.85
N PRO A 602 31.49 -4.73 -19.48
CA PRO A 602 32.15 -5.70 -20.34
C PRO A 602 32.49 -7.01 -19.60
N ALA A 603 32.38 -8.12 -20.33
CA ALA A 603 32.64 -9.44 -19.79
C ALA A 603 34.11 -9.67 -19.46
N ASP A 604 35.03 -8.91 -20.05
CA ASP A 604 36.50 -9.05 -19.94
C ASP A 604 37.14 -8.08 -18.93
N LEU A 605 36.33 -7.32 -18.18
CA LEU A 605 36.87 -6.46 -17.11
C LEU A 605 37.70 -7.27 -16.12
N GLY A 606 38.90 -6.76 -15.82
CA GLY A 606 39.79 -7.32 -14.81
C GLY A 606 39.36 -6.96 -13.40
N ASP A 607 39.79 -7.77 -12.42
CA ASP A 607 39.65 -7.44 -11.00
C ASP A 607 40.34 -6.11 -10.68
N GLY A 608 39.70 -5.26 -9.88
CA GLY A 608 40.27 -3.97 -9.50
C GLY A 608 39.23 -2.92 -9.18
N THR A 609 39.72 -1.75 -8.77
CA THR A 609 38.90 -0.56 -8.55
C THR A 609 38.98 0.34 -9.77
N TYR A 610 37.84 0.89 -10.18
CA TYR A 610 37.71 1.78 -11.32
C TYR A 610 36.95 3.04 -10.92
N GLN A 611 37.13 4.12 -11.68
CA GLN A 611 36.44 5.39 -11.49
C GLN A 611 35.47 5.66 -12.64
N TRP A 612 34.23 6.03 -12.30
CA TRP A 612 33.26 6.50 -13.28
C TRP A 612 33.52 7.95 -13.64
N ARG A 613 33.63 8.25 -14.94
CA ARG A 613 33.61 9.63 -15.45
C ARG A 613 32.51 9.82 -16.46
N LEU A 614 31.74 10.87 -16.27
CA LEU A 614 30.67 11.31 -17.15
C LEU A 614 31.11 12.57 -17.90
N ALA A 615 31.02 12.53 -19.23
CA ALA A 615 31.23 13.67 -20.10
C ALA A 615 29.98 13.95 -20.91
N LEU A 616 29.80 15.20 -21.34
CA LEU A 616 28.67 15.60 -22.18
C LEU A 616 29.17 16.20 -23.50
N GLY A 617 28.86 15.57 -24.62
CA GLY A 617 29.32 16.00 -25.95
C GLY A 617 30.85 16.13 -26.04
N GLY A 618 31.33 17.29 -26.52
CA GLY A 618 32.76 17.67 -26.53
C GLY A 618 33.13 18.64 -25.40
N GLY A 619 32.29 18.75 -24.36
CA GLY A 619 32.46 19.66 -23.23
C GLY A 619 33.32 19.10 -22.10
N GLY A 620 33.01 19.52 -20.86
CA GLY A 620 33.71 19.08 -19.66
C GLY A 620 33.28 17.67 -19.21
N ASP A 621 34.07 17.08 -18.31
CA ASP A 621 33.77 15.81 -17.67
C ASP A 621 33.79 15.93 -16.14
N VAL A 622 33.13 14.99 -15.47
CA VAL A 622 33.04 14.92 -14.00
C VAL A 622 33.15 13.48 -13.54
N GLU A 623 33.84 13.27 -12.43
CA GLU A 623 33.90 11.98 -11.74
C GLU A 623 32.60 11.74 -10.96
N ILE A 624 32.00 10.57 -11.14
CA ILE A 624 30.71 10.20 -10.51
C ILE A 624 30.82 8.95 -9.61
N GLY A 625 31.98 8.74 -8.99
CA GLY A 625 32.22 7.70 -7.98
C GLY A 625 33.01 6.49 -8.47
N SER A 626 33.34 5.59 -7.54
CA SER A 626 34.17 4.41 -7.79
C SER A 626 33.38 3.10 -7.86
N LEU A 627 33.88 2.12 -8.61
CA LEU A 627 33.32 0.77 -8.72
C LEU A 627 34.39 -0.28 -8.47
N ARG A 628 34.15 -1.21 -7.54
CA ARG A 628 34.98 -2.41 -7.37
C ARG A 628 34.48 -3.53 -8.27
N ILE A 629 35.35 -4.04 -9.14
CA ILE A 629 35.08 -5.23 -9.95
C ILE A 629 35.75 -6.43 -9.30
N THR A 630 34.95 -7.48 -9.07
CA THR A 630 35.43 -8.80 -8.62
C THR A 630 35.30 -9.80 -9.76
N ALA A 631 36.39 -10.06 -10.48
CA ALA A 631 36.38 -10.97 -11.62
C ALA A 631 36.37 -12.44 -11.16
N PRO A 632 35.54 -13.33 -11.76
CA PRO A 632 35.52 -14.74 -11.38
C PRO A 632 36.79 -15.46 -11.87
N ALA A 633 37.14 -16.55 -11.20
CA ALA A 633 38.10 -17.50 -11.75
C ALA A 633 37.53 -18.12 -13.03
N ARG A 634 38.28 -18.04 -14.14
CA ARG A 634 37.87 -18.56 -15.44
C ARG A 634 38.61 -19.86 -15.76
N SER A 635 37.91 -20.82 -16.34
CA SER A 635 38.51 -22.03 -16.89
C SER A 635 38.25 -22.12 -18.39
N PHE A 636 39.30 -22.36 -19.17
CA PHE A 636 39.21 -22.63 -20.61
C PHE A 636 39.51 -24.10 -20.95
N ASN A 637 39.80 -24.89 -19.92
CA ASN A 637 39.96 -26.33 -20.03
C ASN A 637 38.65 -27.02 -19.63
N ALA A 638 38.25 -28.02 -20.40
CA ALA A 638 37.02 -28.77 -20.15
C ALA A 638 37.08 -29.46 -18.77
N PRO A 639 36.15 -29.18 -17.85
CA PRO A 639 36.05 -29.89 -16.58
C PRO A 639 35.46 -31.30 -16.80
N PRO A 640 35.63 -32.23 -15.85
CA PRO A 640 35.05 -33.57 -15.94
C PRO A 640 33.51 -33.53 -15.86
N PHE A 641 32.86 -34.41 -16.61
CA PHE A 641 31.42 -34.68 -16.58
C PHE A 641 31.17 -36.13 -16.99
N ASP A 642 30.08 -36.74 -16.50
CA ASP A 642 29.81 -38.16 -16.72
C ASP A 642 29.20 -38.44 -18.09
N THR A 643 28.33 -37.54 -18.58
CA THR A 643 27.62 -37.70 -19.85
C THR A 643 27.86 -36.51 -20.76
N LYS A 644 28.30 -36.79 -21.99
CA LYS A 644 28.47 -35.77 -23.04
C LYS A 644 27.11 -35.41 -23.65
N SER A 645 26.87 -34.12 -23.92
CA SER A 645 25.64 -33.65 -24.58
C SER A 645 25.95 -33.05 -25.96
N GLY A 646 26.70 -31.94 -26.01
CA GLY A 646 26.98 -31.20 -27.25
C GLY A 646 25.80 -30.38 -27.81
N ALA A 647 24.71 -30.24 -27.04
CA ALA A 647 23.57 -29.43 -27.44
C ALA A 647 23.93 -27.94 -27.43
N ARG A 648 23.56 -27.20 -28.49
CA ARG A 648 23.80 -25.76 -28.61
C ARG A 648 22.55 -24.97 -28.29
N PHE A 649 22.73 -23.87 -27.59
CA PHE A 649 21.68 -22.98 -27.11
C PHE A 649 21.94 -21.60 -27.72
N GLY A 650 21.17 -21.30 -28.76
CA GLY A 650 21.46 -20.19 -29.66
C GLY A 650 22.91 -20.22 -30.16
N ASP A 651 23.48 -19.04 -30.29
CA ASP A 651 24.81 -18.87 -30.87
C ASP A 651 25.89 -18.64 -29.79
N PHE A 652 25.51 -18.75 -28.51
CA PHE A 652 26.33 -18.29 -27.39
C PHE A 652 26.76 -19.39 -26.41
N ALA A 653 26.06 -20.52 -26.33
CA ALA A 653 26.37 -21.58 -25.38
C ALA A 653 26.26 -22.98 -25.99
N GLU A 654 27.14 -23.87 -25.54
CA GLU A 654 27.10 -25.31 -25.79
C GLU A 654 27.03 -26.03 -24.44
N LEU A 655 26.06 -26.91 -24.23
CA LEU A 655 26.07 -27.83 -23.09
C LEU A 655 27.07 -28.94 -23.40
N ALA A 656 28.30 -28.82 -22.91
CA ALA A 656 29.38 -29.78 -23.18
C ALA A 656 29.03 -31.16 -22.60
N GLY A 657 28.48 -31.17 -21.39
CA GLY A 657 28.04 -32.39 -20.71
C GLY A 657 27.37 -32.09 -19.38
N PHE A 658 27.01 -33.14 -18.66
CA PHE A 658 26.39 -33.05 -17.35
C PHE A 658 26.66 -34.29 -16.49
N SER A 659 26.44 -34.14 -15.19
CA SER A 659 26.51 -35.19 -14.17
C SER A 659 25.24 -35.13 -13.31
N LEU A 660 24.71 -36.28 -12.91
CA LEU A 660 23.45 -36.37 -12.16
C LEU A 660 23.63 -37.24 -10.92
N ALA A 661 23.25 -36.72 -9.75
CA ALA A 661 23.29 -37.47 -8.50
C ALA A 661 22.20 -37.03 -7.49
N PRO A 662 21.54 -37.96 -6.77
CA PRO A 662 21.56 -39.42 -6.99
C PRO A 662 20.71 -39.82 -8.21
N SER A 663 21.05 -40.93 -8.86
CA SER A 663 20.23 -41.58 -9.88
C SER A 663 20.29 -43.10 -9.64
N PRO A 664 19.19 -43.78 -9.25
CA PRO A 664 17.81 -43.29 -9.16
C PRO A 664 17.60 -42.27 -8.03
N ALA A 665 16.60 -41.40 -8.18
CA ALA A 665 16.24 -40.39 -7.18
C ALA A 665 15.03 -40.84 -6.35
N LYS A 666 14.83 -40.23 -5.18
CA LYS A 666 13.74 -40.58 -4.26
C LYS A 666 12.72 -39.44 -4.15
N ALA A 667 11.42 -39.75 -4.08
CA ALA A 667 10.37 -38.78 -3.76
C ALA A 667 10.67 -38.05 -2.44
N GLY A 668 10.38 -36.75 -2.38
CA GLY A 668 10.75 -35.88 -1.25
C GLY A 668 12.25 -35.58 -1.11
N GLY A 669 13.11 -36.19 -1.94
CA GLY A 669 14.55 -35.98 -1.94
C GLY A 669 14.99 -34.77 -2.76
N THR A 670 16.30 -34.52 -2.80
CA THR A 670 16.91 -33.51 -3.68
C THR A 670 17.77 -34.17 -4.74
N LEU A 671 17.53 -33.83 -6.00
CA LEU A 671 18.31 -34.24 -7.16
C LEU A 671 19.27 -33.13 -7.56
N THR A 672 20.55 -33.44 -7.71
CA THR A 672 21.56 -32.47 -8.17
C THR A 672 21.99 -32.79 -9.60
N LEU A 673 21.67 -31.88 -10.51
CA LEU A 673 22.12 -31.91 -11.91
C LEU A 673 23.24 -30.88 -12.09
N THR A 674 24.47 -31.32 -12.31
CA THR A 674 25.59 -30.44 -12.61
C THR A 674 25.72 -30.29 -14.12
N LEU A 675 25.42 -29.11 -14.62
CA LEU A 675 25.53 -28.76 -16.04
C LEU A 675 26.91 -28.16 -16.32
N VAL A 676 27.57 -28.61 -17.38
CA VAL A 676 28.83 -28.03 -17.85
C VAL A 676 28.59 -27.29 -19.16
N TRP A 677 28.57 -25.97 -19.08
CA TRP A 677 28.41 -25.08 -20.21
C TRP A 677 29.78 -24.70 -20.77
N ARG A 678 29.91 -24.66 -22.10
CA ARG A 678 31.00 -23.99 -22.81
C ARG A 678 30.43 -22.78 -23.53
N ALA A 679 30.93 -21.60 -23.20
CA ALA A 679 30.57 -20.39 -23.90
C ALA A 679 31.17 -20.41 -25.32
N VAL A 680 30.31 -20.27 -26.32
CA VAL A 680 30.69 -20.17 -27.74
C VAL A 680 31.03 -18.73 -28.10
N ALA A 681 30.28 -17.79 -27.52
CA ALA A 681 30.45 -16.35 -27.67
C ALA A 681 30.10 -15.66 -26.34
N THR A 682 30.42 -14.38 -26.22
CA THR A 682 29.92 -13.51 -25.14
C THR A 682 28.51 -13.07 -25.53
N PRO A 683 27.43 -13.54 -24.86
CA PRO A 683 26.07 -13.21 -25.25
C PRO A 683 25.68 -11.78 -24.88
N ASP A 684 24.86 -11.13 -25.70
CA ASP A 684 24.33 -9.76 -25.45
C ASP A 684 23.17 -9.72 -24.45
N ALA A 685 22.53 -10.85 -24.19
CA ALA A 685 21.47 -11.01 -23.20
C ALA A 685 21.92 -11.88 -22.01
N SER A 686 21.32 -11.61 -20.85
CA SER A 686 21.47 -12.47 -19.68
C SER A 686 20.43 -13.57 -19.75
N TYR A 687 20.88 -14.82 -19.83
CA TYR A 687 20.02 -15.99 -19.85
C TYR A 687 20.02 -16.68 -18.48
N SER A 688 18.85 -17.09 -18.01
CA SER A 688 18.70 -18.04 -16.92
C SER A 688 18.70 -19.46 -17.48
N ALA A 689 19.41 -20.36 -16.79
CA ALA A 689 19.28 -21.79 -17.04
C ALA A 689 18.07 -22.30 -16.25
N PHE A 690 17.22 -23.06 -16.93
CA PHE A 690 16.06 -23.69 -16.29
C PHE A 690 16.07 -25.19 -16.55
N VAL A 691 15.65 -25.94 -15.54
CA VAL A 691 15.57 -27.40 -15.58
C VAL A 691 14.16 -27.81 -15.21
N HIS A 692 13.49 -28.58 -16.05
CA HIS A 692 12.17 -29.12 -15.78
C HIS A 692 12.25 -30.64 -15.64
N LEU A 693 11.67 -31.17 -14.57
CA LEU A 693 11.34 -32.59 -14.44
C LEU A 693 9.88 -32.77 -14.87
N SER A 694 9.65 -33.43 -16.00
CA SER A 694 8.30 -33.63 -16.55
C SER A 694 7.96 -35.11 -16.73
N ASP A 695 6.68 -35.45 -16.57
CA ASP A 695 6.16 -36.78 -16.90
C ASP A 695 5.87 -36.95 -18.41
N ALA A 696 5.34 -38.10 -18.80
CA ALA A 696 5.00 -38.42 -20.19
C ALA A 696 3.88 -37.55 -20.78
N SER A 697 3.03 -36.93 -19.95
CA SER A 697 1.99 -35.99 -20.37
C SER A 697 2.54 -34.58 -20.62
N GLY A 698 3.77 -34.31 -20.22
CA GLY A 698 4.42 -33.01 -20.31
C GLY A 698 4.18 -32.10 -19.10
N ARG A 699 3.48 -32.59 -18.06
CA ARG A 699 3.31 -31.85 -16.79
C ARG A 699 4.65 -31.73 -16.08
N VAL A 700 4.99 -30.51 -15.66
CA VAL A 700 6.20 -30.23 -14.85
C VAL A 700 5.88 -30.50 -13.38
N TRP A 701 6.69 -31.34 -12.73
CA TRP A 701 6.54 -31.73 -11.32
C TRP A 701 7.52 -31.04 -10.40
N ALA A 702 8.72 -30.75 -10.90
CA ALA A 702 9.75 -29.99 -10.20
C ALA A 702 10.55 -29.19 -11.22
N GLN A 703 11.05 -28.03 -10.80
CA GLN A 703 11.90 -27.20 -11.64
C GLN A 703 13.00 -26.51 -10.83
N SER A 704 14.01 -26.01 -11.54
CA SER A 704 15.11 -25.24 -10.97
C SER A 704 15.53 -24.18 -11.98
N ASP A 705 15.19 -22.91 -11.70
CA ASP A 705 15.37 -21.80 -12.63
C ASP A 705 16.21 -20.73 -11.96
N ALA A 706 17.39 -20.43 -12.52
CA ALA A 706 18.26 -19.37 -12.00
C ALA A 706 19.31 -18.97 -13.03
N ILE A 707 19.87 -17.79 -12.83
CA ILE A 707 21.14 -17.44 -13.46
C ILE A 707 22.20 -18.52 -13.10
N PRO A 708 23.05 -18.95 -14.05
CA PRO A 708 24.01 -20.02 -13.82
C PRO A 708 24.89 -19.82 -12.57
N VAL A 709 25.25 -20.94 -11.94
CA VAL A 709 26.05 -21.00 -10.71
C VAL A 709 25.37 -20.25 -9.57
N ASN A 710 24.11 -20.60 -9.29
CA ASN A 710 23.32 -20.02 -8.18
C ASN A 710 23.32 -18.48 -8.16
N TRP A 711 22.96 -17.86 -9.29
CA TRP A 711 22.90 -16.41 -9.45
C TRP A 711 24.25 -15.67 -9.45
N THR A 712 25.38 -16.38 -9.53
CA THR A 712 26.71 -15.75 -9.46
C THR A 712 27.40 -15.55 -10.80
N ARG A 713 26.97 -16.26 -11.86
CA ARG A 713 27.60 -16.24 -13.18
C ARG A 713 26.59 -15.92 -14.29
N PRO A 714 26.14 -14.66 -14.42
CA PRO A 714 25.31 -14.24 -15.55
C PRO A 714 25.99 -14.54 -16.87
N THR A 715 25.23 -14.99 -17.86
CA THR A 715 25.78 -15.38 -19.18
C THR A 715 26.46 -14.20 -19.87
N THR A 716 26.03 -12.98 -19.58
CA THR A 716 26.66 -11.74 -20.04
C THR A 716 28.12 -11.57 -19.61
N GLY A 717 28.57 -12.28 -18.58
CA GLY A 717 29.96 -12.28 -18.11
C GLY A 717 30.81 -13.43 -18.68
N TRP A 718 30.24 -14.29 -19.52
CA TRP A 718 30.94 -15.44 -20.11
C TRP A 718 31.84 -15.00 -21.26
N LEU A 719 33.08 -15.48 -21.31
CA LEU A 719 33.96 -15.27 -22.46
C LEU A 719 33.95 -16.45 -23.41
N ALA A 720 34.16 -16.20 -24.70
CA ALA A 720 34.25 -17.26 -25.70
C ALA A 720 35.32 -18.31 -25.30
N GLY A 721 34.94 -19.59 -25.34
CA GLY A 721 35.76 -20.72 -24.94
C GLY A 721 35.74 -21.05 -23.44
N GLU A 722 35.15 -20.20 -22.59
CA GLU A 722 35.07 -20.42 -21.15
C GLU A 722 34.14 -21.59 -20.80
N TYR A 723 34.52 -22.39 -19.81
CA TYR A 723 33.70 -23.45 -19.21
C TYR A 723 33.09 -23.00 -17.88
N ILE A 724 31.79 -23.21 -17.72
CA ILE A 724 31.01 -22.86 -16.54
C ILE A 724 30.36 -24.12 -15.97
N VAL A 725 30.68 -24.43 -14.71
CA VAL A 725 30.08 -25.54 -13.96
C VAL A 725 28.90 -25.01 -13.15
N ASP A 726 27.70 -25.41 -13.54
CA ASP A 726 26.42 -24.91 -13.02
C ASP A 726 25.66 -26.03 -12.28
N PRO A 727 25.85 -26.16 -10.95
CA PRO A 727 25.12 -27.13 -10.15
C PRO A 727 23.66 -26.69 -9.93
N ARG A 728 22.72 -27.57 -10.24
CA ARG A 728 21.27 -27.34 -10.12
C ARG A 728 20.66 -28.29 -9.11
N SER A 729 20.19 -27.78 -7.98
CA SER A 729 19.41 -28.55 -7.02
C SER A 729 17.93 -28.49 -7.36
N ILE A 730 17.30 -29.67 -7.46
CA ILE A 730 15.90 -29.86 -7.81
C ILE A 730 15.26 -30.61 -6.64
N VAL A 731 14.41 -29.94 -5.87
CA VAL A 731 13.67 -30.55 -4.76
C VAL A 731 12.47 -31.29 -5.34
N LEU A 732 12.36 -32.58 -5.03
CA LEU A 732 11.30 -33.44 -5.54
C LEU A 732 10.11 -33.43 -4.57
N PRO A 733 8.86 -33.32 -5.05
CA PRO A 733 7.68 -33.43 -4.19
C PRO A 733 7.65 -34.76 -3.44
N ALA A 734 7.16 -34.74 -2.20
CA ALA A 734 7.02 -35.94 -1.38
C ALA A 734 5.94 -36.90 -1.90
N ASP A 735 4.95 -36.36 -2.62
CA ASP A 735 3.86 -37.07 -3.27
C ASP A 735 4.15 -37.43 -4.74
N LEU A 736 5.40 -37.22 -5.21
CA LEU A 736 5.80 -37.53 -6.58
C LEU A 736 5.62 -39.03 -6.86
N PRO A 737 4.76 -39.44 -7.80
CA PRO A 737 4.51 -40.85 -8.07
C PRO A 737 5.79 -41.57 -8.54
N PRO A 738 6.07 -42.80 -8.07
CA PRO A 738 7.16 -43.60 -8.61
C PRO A 738 7.00 -43.83 -10.11
N GLY A 739 8.06 -43.67 -10.89
CA GLY A 739 7.99 -43.75 -12.34
C GLY A 739 9.22 -43.20 -13.05
N SER A 740 9.14 -43.14 -14.39
CA SER A 740 10.17 -42.55 -15.24
C SER A 740 9.78 -41.12 -15.61
N TYR A 741 10.68 -40.19 -15.37
CA TYR A 741 10.51 -38.77 -15.66
C TYR A 741 11.64 -38.29 -16.56
N THR A 742 11.39 -37.22 -17.30
CA THR A 742 12.38 -36.64 -18.22
C THR A 742 12.88 -35.32 -17.66
N LEU A 743 14.20 -35.16 -17.57
CA LEU A 743 14.85 -33.88 -17.33
C LEU A 743 15.06 -33.15 -18.66
N LYS A 744 14.54 -31.93 -18.72
CA LYS A 744 14.68 -31.03 -19.86
C LYS A 744 15.37 -29.76 -19.40
N VAL A 745 16.39 -29.33 -20.14
CA VAL A 745 17.16 -28.11 -19.85
C VAL A 745 16.91 -27.09 -20.94
N GLY A 746 16.76 -25.84 -20.54
CA GLY A 746 16.63 -24.70 -21.44
C GLY A 746 17.42 -23.51 -20.94
N MET A 747 17.59 -22.52 -21.82
CA MET A 747 18.01 -21.18 -21.45
C MET A 747 16.92 -20.19 -21.87
N ALA A 748 16.56 -19.28 -20.98
CA ALA A 748 15.57 -18.24 -21.26
C ALA A 748 16.19 -16.87 -20.97
N ASP A 749 15.95 -15.90 -21.84
CA ASP A 749 16.34 -14.51 -21.61
C ASP A 749 15.68 -14.04 -20.31
N ALA A 750 16.48 -13.61 -19.34
CA ALA A 750 16.02 -13.29 -18.00
C ALA A 750 15.10 -12.05 -17.94
N ARG A 751 15.09 -11.23 -19.00
CA ARG A 751 14.26 -10.01 -19.11
C ARG A 751 12.95 -10.28 -19.84
N THR A 752 12.99 -11.04 -20.94
CA THR A 752 11.83 -11.26 -21.82
C THR A 752 11.16 -12.63 -21.64
N GLY A 753 11.83 -13.57 -20.97
CA GLY A 753 11.40 -14.96 -20.87
C GLY A 753 11.54 -15.75 -22.17
N ALA A 754 12.06 -15.14 -23.24
CA ALA A 754 12.21 -15.79 -24.54
C ALA A 754 13.22 -16.94 -24.45
N ARG A 755 12.79 -18.15 -24.82
CA ARG A 755 13.64 -19.34 -24.78
C ARG A 755 14.61 -19.36 -25.95
N ALA A 756 15.88 -19.65 -25.68
CA ALA A 756 16.88 -19.91 -26.69
C ALA A 756 16.50 -21.15 -27.52
N VAL A 757 16.76 -21.09 -28.83
CA VAL A 757 16.61 -22.24 -29.70
C VAL A 757 17.71 -23.24 -29.38
N VAL A 758 17.32 -24.50 -29.24
CA VAL A 758 18.22 -25.62 -28.97
C VAL A 758 18.45 -26.39 -30.25
N THR A 759 19.71 -26.59 -30.63
CA THR A 759 20.12 -27.44 -31.75
C THR A 759 21.01 -28.57 -31.23
N GLY A 760 20.56 -29.82 -31.40
CA GLY A 760 21.36 -31.00 -31.12
C GLY A 760 22.21 -31.39 -32.33
N PRO A 761 23.25 -32.23 -32.16
CA PRO A 761 24.00 -32.78 -33.29
C PRO A 761 23.09 -33.62 -34.18
N GLY A 762 22.61 -33.05 -35.29
CA GLY A 762 21.75 -33.72 -36.27
C GLY A 762 20.24 -33.78 -35.94
N SER A 763 19.75 -32.99 -34.97
CA SER A 763 18.32 -32.95 -34.60
C SER A 763 17.62 -31.68 -35.11
N ALA A 764 16.29 -31.72 -35.22
CA ALA A 764 15.49 -30.53 -35.51
C ALA A 764 15.62 -29.47 -34.37
N PRO A 765 15.40 -28.18 -34.65
CA PRO A 765 15.43 -27.14 -33.64
C PRO A 765 14.31 -27.31 -32.61
N GLU A 766 14.66 -27.34 -31.32
CA GLU A 766 13.71 -27.40 -30.20
C GLU A 766 13.88 -26.18 -29.28
N ARG A 767 13.09 -26.09 -28.20
CA ARG A 767 13.25 -25.06 -27.14
C ARG A 767 13.75 -25.62 -25.82
N LEU A 768 14.01 -26.93 -25.78
CA LEU A 768 14.44 -27.69 -24.62
C LEU A 768 15.39 -28.79 -25.10
N ALA A 769 16.52 -28.98 -24.43
CA ALA A 769 17.34 -30.16 -24.60
C ALA A 769 16.87 -31.23 -23.61
N THR A 770 16.53 -32.43 -24.09
CA THR A 770 16.35 -33.58 -23.21
C THR A 770 17.74 -34.07 -22.77
N VAL A 771 18.03 -34.02 -21.48
CA VAL A 771 19.35 -34.38 -20.93
C VAL A 771 19.35 -35.78 -20.31
N ALA A 772 18.33 -36.15 -19.54
CA ALA A 772 18.31 -37.47 -18.89
C ALA A 772 16.89 -37.99 -18.63
N ALA A 773 16.74 -39.31 -18.61
CA ALA A 773 15.60 -39.98 -17.98
C ALA A 773 15.98 -40.30 -16.52
N VAL A 774 15.07 -40.01 -15.59
CA VAL A 774 15.27 -40.21 -14.15
C VAL A 774 14.19 -41.15 -13.63
N ALA A 775 14.62 -42.25 -13.03
CA ALA A 775 13.72 -43.14 -12.30
C ALA A 775 13.52 -42.60 -10.88
N ILE A 776 12.26 -42.41 -10.50
CA ILE A 776 11.86 -42.00 -9.14
C ILE A 776 11.44 -43.23 -8.35
N GLN A 777 12.09 -43.43 -7.20
CA GLN A 777 11.78 -44.43 -6.21
C GLN A 777 10.89 -43.84 -5.09
N PRO A 778 10.10 -44.69 -4.40
CA PRO A 778 9.25 -44.28 -3.27
C PRO A 778 10.03 -43.66 -2.12
#